data_AF-A0A8K0WD09-F1
#
_entry.id   AF-A0A8K0WD09-F1
#
_cell.length_a   1.000
_cell.length_b   1.000
_cell.length_c   1.000
_cell.angle_alpha   90.00
_cell.angle_beta   90.00
_cell.angle_gamma   90.00
#
_symmetry.space_group_name_H-M   'P 1'
#
loop_
_entity.id
_entity.type
_entity.pdbx_description
1 polymer ?
#
loop_
_entity_poly.entity_id
_entity_poly.type
_entity_poly.pdbx_seq_one_letter_code
_entity_poly.pdbx_strand_id
1 'polypeptide(L)'
;MDGHNARLFNHDDDSSLNPEITTIANRYPESFLNHLRAAWEKDGAKAAQIPSVLTSLKATLVLCEDGVKRPLSTTYLPTRRLCAVVGKYIRRDDKFPFLQFQKFWSLEENIDAWAFLSFHLGVGNDEDLDLYLDILKTIRTERSLWHWSQKFPKRILSLYLHIETAYAGNDGNRKKIRDVFEEHKLVQSPKQHWKRPSDCALRAARISPWESGSFSVVSRMKILDHWQSALLKTGLLPLNPDWNTTEEERTIILRFFRTTLGIIESSAYLDLIHLLRLSPTFGSVAQLEDDPTTNYEIINDSLELLSDDEKTKLRSAFVVSPNIAMRCGNELRWYKQAECIWCTDLKSPVPGYVNLSGGYQGLEDFFVGFLGVKKLSASYENLLHCEPTSVSIGTVKEMLLTLSAVIAEKGRTLDPAPLLSKKILPVRGKDGKVRFCTSDSDFYIIDRPYLDVFRNTAPVLDFSVSDMTRLIPFLEWATLECHYLSWNVEESSFLQGSYPTPLDGRITTEKARGLLRIASHYRSPRTKSLEQRQLLLRQLEGSRFIETAGIFREVKLMLADGSEVVHQLEGQLHIVGENFGLRIYVPRDKTSQELSAVLLPRYLAQWLMTDPGNDMMPVIDEVTVSLVKSISNVRDELIQRVLTEEGVIPLEGLVHAFALTNHKPSKSIPVKLPKPVSADFEACPDPEAFKSETFSVPGLTKTESPSNYPSPANRPTLRPVSIRAKVSDNGPTLSETSRVKPPVEQQTPKPFKLPETFTFQLASH
;
A
#
# COMPACT_ATOMS: atom_id res chain seq x y z
N MET A 1 52.79 -59.41 -7.47
CA MET A 1 52.22 -59.78 -8.78
C MET A 1 53.33 -59.65 -9.79
N ASP A 2 53.66 -60.73 -10.48
CA ASP A 2 54.78 -60.76 -11.42
C ASP A 2 54.42 -60.03 -12.72
N GLY A 3 55.32 -59.18 -13.21
CA GLY A 3 55.05 -58.23 -14.31
C GLY A 3 54.82 -58.87 -15.70
N HIS A 4 54.89 -60.19 -15.81
CA HIS A 4 54.84 -60.88 -17.10
C HIS A 4 53.47 -60.76 -17.80
N ASN A 5 52.35 -60.73 -17.06
CA ASN A 5 51.00 -60.67 -17.64
C ASN A 5 50.33 -59.28 -17.69
N ALA A 6 51.02 -58.20 -17.31
CA ALA A 6 50.45 -56.85 -17.44
C ALA A 6 50.15 -56.52 -18.93
N ARG A 7 48.89 -56.19 -19.26
CA ARG A 7 48.39 -55.76 -20.59
C ARG A 7 47.29 -54.71 -20.44
N LEU A 8 47.19 -53.79 -21.40
CA LEU A 8 46.15 -52.74 -21.46
C LEU A 8 44.84 -53.25 -22.08
N PHE A 9 44.93 -54.21 -23.01
CA PHE A 9 43.80 -54.76 -23.75
C PHE A 9 43.43 -56.15 -23.26
N ASN A 10 42.19 -56.57 -23.51
CA ASN A 10 41.78 -57.96 -23.26
C ASN A 10 42.36 -58.88 -24.35
N HIS A 11 42.54 -60.17 -24.07
CA HIS A 11 43.07 -61.12 -25.06
C HIS A 11 42.15 -61.33 -26.27
N ASP A 12 40.85 -61.05 -26.11
CA ASP A 12 39.82 -61.21 -27.15
C ASP A 12 39.30 -59.88 -27.74
N ASP A 13 39.73 -58.72 -27.21
CA ASP A 13 39.27 -57.40 -27.65
C ASP A 13 40.38 -56.35 -27.54
N ASP A 14 40.95 -56.00 -28.69
CA ASP A 14 41.98 -54.96 -28.89
C ASP A 14 41.42 -53.52 -28.90
N SER A 15 40.10 -53.33 -28.66
CA SER A 15 39.41 -52.02 -28.74
C SER A 15 38.95 -51.45 -27.39
N SER A 16 38.94 -52.25 -26.33
CA SER A 16 38.50 -51.84 -24.98
C SER A 16 39.57 -52.05 -23.90
N LEU A 17 39.47 -51.27 -22.81
CA LEU A 17 40.40 -51.34 -21.68
C LEU A 17 40.11 -52.60 -20.84
N ASN A 18 41.15 -53.41 -20.56
CA ASN A 18 41.02 -54.61 -19.73
C ASN A 18 40.44 -54.26 -18.33
N PRO A 19 39.31 -54.86 -17.90
CA PRO A 19 38.73 -54.64 -16.56
C PRO A 19 39.63 -55.09 -15.40
N GLU A 20 40.69 -55.86 -15.66
CA GLU A 20 41.73 -56.12 -14.67
C GLU A 20 42.47 -54.86 -14.23
N ILE A 21 42.61 -53.84 -15.10
CA ILE A 21 43.31 -52.59 -14.77
C ILE A 21 42.54 -51.80 -13.71
N THR A 22 41.23 -51.67 -13.88
CA THR A 22 40.39 -50.95 -12.92
C THR A 22 40.23 -51.74 -11.61
N THR A 23 40.22 -53.08 -11.66
CA THR A 23 40.23 -53.89 -10.43
C THR A 23 41.58 -53.89 -9.71
N ILE A 24 42.72 -53.82 -10.41
CA ILE A 24 44.05 -53.63 -9.79
C ILE A 24 44.17 -52.24 -9.16
N ALA A 25 43.75 -51.17 -9.85
CA ALA A 25 43.70 -49.81 -9.28
C ALA A 25 42.86 -49.75 -7.98
N ASN A 26 41.77 -50.51 -7.95
CA ASN A 26 40.91 -50.59 -6.78
C ASN A 26 41.51 -51.43 -5.64
N ARG A 27 41.99 -52.65 -5.94
CA ARG A 27 42.38 -53.66 -4.94
C ARG A 27 43.85 -53.59 -4.50
N TYR A 28 44.75 -53.08 -5.35
CA TYR A 28 46.20 -52.98 -5.10
C TYR A 28 46.77 -51.61 -5.51
N PRO A 29 46.22 -50.49 -4.98
CA PRO A 29 46.53 -49.14 -5.45
C PRO A 29 48.02 -48.78 -5.39
N GLU A 30 48.75 -49.20 -4.36
CA GLU A 30 50.19 -48.93 -4.21
C GLU A 30 51.08 -49.60 -5.27
N SER A 31 50.59 -50.68 -5.89
CA SER A 31 51.30 -51.39 -6.97
C SER A 31 50.80 -51.00 -8.35
N PHE A 32 49.73 -50.20 -8.44
CA PHE A 32 49.06 -49.88 -9.69
C PHE A 32 49.96 -49.15 -10.68
N LEU A 33 50.70 -48.11 -10.27
CA LEU A 33 51.56 -47.33 -11.18
C LEU A 33 52.64 -48.20 -11.83
N ASN A 34 53.27 -49.10 -11.06
CA ASN A 34 54.26 -50.05 -11.58
C ASN A 34 53.63 -51.06 -12.56
N HIS A 35 52.41 -51.52 -12.30
CA HIS A 35 51.68 -52.41 -13.20
C HIS A 35 51.24 -51.68 -14.49
N LEU A 36 50.77 -50.44 -14.37
CA LEU A 36 50.39 -49.58 -15.50
C LEU A 36 51.60 -49.32 -16.42
N ARG A 37 52.78 -49.03 -15.85
CA ARG A 37 54.03 -48.91 -16.61
C ARG A 37 54.36 -50.20 -17.38
N ALA A 38 54.34 -51.35 -16.70
CA ALA A 38 54.65 -52.64 -17.34
C ALA A 38 53.63 -53.06 -18.43
N ALA A 39 52.38 -52.61 -18.33
CA ALA A 39 51.38 -52.75 -19.39
C ALA A 39 51.61 -51.75 -20.54
N TRP A 40 51.99 -50.50 -20.22
CA TRP A 40 52.26 -49.46 -21.21
C TRP A 40 53.50 -49.73 -22.06
N GLU A 41 54.54 -50.35 -21.49
CA GLU A 41 55.74 -50.79 -22.23
C GLU A 41 55.41 -51.82 -23.35
N LYS A 42 54.28 -52.55 -23.24
CA LYS A 42 53.82 -53.53 -24.25
C LYS A 42 52.77 -52.95 -25.20
N ASP A 43 51.74 -52.31 -24.63
CA ASP A 43 50.51 -51.95 -25.35
C ASP A 43 50.32 -50.43 -25.55
N GLY A 44 51.18 -49.60 -24.92
CA GLY A 44 51.01 -48.14 -24.87
C GLY A 44 50.99 -47.45 -26.23
N ALA A 45 51.75 -47.96 -27.21
CA ALA A 45 51.76 -47.44 -28.58
C ALA A 45 50.42 -47.64 -29.31
N LYS A 46 49.69 -48.71 -29.00
CA LYS A 46 48.31 -48.93 -29.47
C LYS A 46 47.32 -48.07 -28.68
N ALA A 47 47.43 -48.08 -27.35
CA ALA A 47 46.54 -47.32 -26.47
C ALA A 47 46.56 -45.80 -26.76
N ALA A 48 47.72 -45.25 -27.10
CA ALA A 48 47.87 -43.86 -27.51
C ALA A 48 47.05 -43.46 -28.76
N GLN A 49 46.67 -44.43 -29.60
CA GLN A 49 45.87 -44.20 -30.82
C GLN A 49 44.35 -44.35 -30.59
N ILE A 50 43.91 -44.82 -29.43
CA ILE A 50 42.50 -45.16 -29.14
C ILE A 50 41.94 -44.20 -28.07
N PRO A 51 41.15 -43.17 -28.46
CA PRO A 51 40.67 -42.15 -27.54
C PRO A 51 39.82 -42.68 -26.38
N SER A 52 39.00 -43.70 -26.60
CA SER A 52 38.15 -44.33 -25.56
C SER A 52 38.98 -44.97 -24.44
N VAL A 53 40.08 -45.63 -24.80
CA VAL A 53 41.02 -46.25 -23.86
C VAL A 53 41.79 -45.19 -23.08
N LEU A 54 42.29 -44.13 -23.75
CA LEU A 54 42.92 -43.00 -23.08
C LEU A 54 41.96 -42.30 -22.10
N THR A 55 40.71 -42.05 -22.48
CA THR A 55 39.71 -41.46 -21.59
C THR A 55 39.43 -42.34 -20.36
N SER A 56 39.36 -43.67 -20.55
CA SER A 56 39.16 -44.63 -19.47
C SER A 56 40.37 -44.70 -18.51
N LEU A 57 41.60 -44.66 -19.04
CA LEU A 57 42.83 -44.59 -18.24
C LEU A 57 42.94 -43.27 -17.47
N LYS A 58 42.61 -42.14 -18.10
CA LYS A 58 42.56 -40.80 -17.46
C LYS A 58 41.59 -40.75 -16.29
N ALA A 59 40.43 -41.40 -16.43
CA ALA A 59 39.41 -41.51 -15.40
C ALA A 59 39.73 -42.52 -14.28
N THR A 60 40.76 -43.36 -14.44
CA THR A 60 41.09 -44.41 -13.46
C THR A 60 41.58 -43.79 -12.15
N LEU A 61 41.02 -44.24 -11.02
CA LEU A 61 41.34 -43.73 -9.70
C LEU A 61 42.67 -44.29 -9.16
N VAL A 62 43.65 -43.42 -9.01
CA VAL A 62 45.01 -43.72 -8.53
C VAL A 62 45.28 -43.08 -7.18
N LEU A 63 46.21 -43.64 -6.42
CA LEU A 63 46.51 -43.22 -5.05
C LEU A 63 47.54 -42.08 -5.04
N CYS A 64 47.20 -41.00 -4.34
CA CYS A 64 48.08 -39.86 -4.11
C CYS A 64 48.82 -39.96 -2.77
N GLU A 65 49.91 -39.20 -2.61
CA GLU A 65 50.74 -39.17 -1.37
C GLU A 65 49.96 -38.76 -0.12
N ASP A 66 48.82 -38.07 -0.27
CA ASP A 66 47.90 -37.71 0.81
C ASP A 66 46.93 -38.82 1.21
N GLY A 67 47.08 -40.03 0.64
CA GLY A 67 46.24 -41.20 0.90
C GLY A 67 44.88 -41.19 0.20
N VAL A 68 44.57 -40.16 -0.61
CA VAL A 68 43.30 -40.04 -1.32
C VAL A 68 43.41 -40.60 -2.73
N LYS A 69 42.39 -41.32 -3.20
CA LYS A 69 42.31 -41.77 -4.59
C LYS A 69 41.69 -40.70 -5.49
N ARG A 70 42.33 -40.37 -6.61
CA ARG A 70 41.88 -39.36 -7.59
C ARG A 70 42.02 -39.86 -9.04
N PRO A 71 41.26 -39.34 -10.01
CA PRO A 71 41.47 -39.65 -11.43
C PRO A 71 42.90 -39.30 -11.87
N LEU A 72 43.56 -40.20 -12.59
CA LEU A 72 44.95 -40.05 -13.03
C LEU A 72 45.21 -38.69 -13.71
N SER A 73 44.31 -38.21 -14.56
CA SER A 73 44.44 -36.92 -15.25
C SER A 73 44.23 -35.67 -14.37
N THR A 74 44.15 -35.82 -13.05
CA THR A 74 44.04 -34.74 -12.05
C THR A 74 45.14 -34.80 -11.00
N THR A 75 46.25 -35.48 -11.35
CA THR A 75 47.39 -35.73 -10.46
C THR A 75 48.69 -35.21 -11.04
N TYR A 76 49.69 -35.03 -10.19
CA TYR A 76 51.01 -34.50 -10.54
C TYR A 76 52.12 -35.50 -10.19
N LEU A 77 53.22 -35.45 -10.94
CA LEU A 77 54.44 -36.17 -10.58
C LEU A 77 55.14 -35.45 -9.40
N PRO A 78 55.54 -36.15 -8.33
CA PRO A 78 56.28 -35.56 -7.21
C PRO A 78 57.76 -35.34 -7.56
N THR A 79 58.03 -34.53 -8.59
CA THR A 79 59.41 -34.15 -8.94
C THR A 79 59.92 -33.09 -7.97
N ARG A 80 61.24 -33.07 -7.68
CA ARG A 80 61.85 -32.02 -6.84
C ARG A 80 61.44 -30.59 -7.24
N ARG A 81 61.29 -30.32 -8.55
CA ARG A 81 60.85 -29.02 -9.08
C ARG A 81 59.42 -28.71 -8.67
N LEU A 82 58.47 -29.59 -8.96
CA LEU A 82 57.05 -29.36 -8.63
C LEU A 82 56.83 -29.31 -7.11
N CYS A 83 57.46 -30.20 -6.34
CA CYS A 83 57.41 -30.16 -4.88
C CYS A 83 57.99 -28.85 -4.31
N ALA A 84 59.03 -28.27 -4.93
CA ALA A 84 59.58 -26.98 -4.52
C ALA A 84 58.67 -25.80 -4.90
N VAL A 85 57.97 -25.85 -6.04
CA VAL A 85 56.98 -24.83 -6.44
C VAL A 85 55.75 -24.88 -5.53
N VAL A 86 55.12 -26.05 -5.38
CA VAL A 86 53.96 -26.27 -4.50
C VAL A 86 54.30 -25.91 -3.05
N GLY A 87 55.50 -26.27 -2.58
CA GLY A 87 56.00 -25.97 -1.24
C GLY A 87 56.18 -24.48 -0.90
N LYS A 88 56.15 -23.57 -1.89
CA LYS A 88 56.08 -22.11 -1.65
C LYS A 88 54.70 -21.67 -1.14
N TYR A 89 53.66 -22.43 -1.44
CA TYR A 89 52.26 -22.03 -1.24
C TYR A 89 51.51 -22.96 -0.28
N ILE A 90 51.82 -24.24 -0.26
CA ILE A 90 51.17 -25.31 0.53
C ILE A 90 52.22 -25.94 1.46
N ARG A 91 51.88 -26.28 2.71
CA ARG A 91 52.83 -26.96 3.62
C ARG A 91 53.12 -28.37 3.11
N ARG A 92 54.26 -28.94 3.50
CA ARG A 92 54.55 -30.38 3.32
C ARG A 92 53.53 -31.31 3.99
N ASP A 93 52.86 -30.85 5.04
CA ASP A 93 51.85 -31.63 5.78
C ASP A 93 50.43 -31.47 5.19
N ASP A 94 50.24 -30.52 4.27
CA ASP A 94 48.95 -30.24 3.64
C ASP A 94 48.83 -31.00 2.31
N LYS A 95 47.60 -31.36 1.95
CA LYS A 95 47.32 -32.29 0.86
C LYS A 95 47.43 -31.63 -0.50
N PHE A 96 48.23 -32.21 -1.40
CA PHE A 96 48.27 -31.88 -2.83
C PHE A 96 48.24 -33.19 -3.64
N PRO A 97 47.62 -33.25 -4.84
CA PRO A 97 47.43 -34.50 -5.59
C PRO A 97 48.71 -35.02 -6.30
N PHE A 98 49.82 -35.11 -5.58
CA PHE A 98 51.01 -35.83 -6.04
C PHE A 98 50.76 -37.34 -6.05
N LEU A 99 51.22 -38.05 -7.10
CA LEU A 99 51.12 -39.51 -7.20
C LEU A 99 52.01 -40.22 -6.18
N GLN A 100 51.48 -41.24 -5.50
CA GLN A 100 52.25 -42.02 -4.53
C GLN A 100 53.18 -43.03 -5.22
N PHE A 101 54.49 -42.81 -5.11
CA PHE A 101 55.52 -43.78 -5.52
C PHE A 101 56.13 -44.48 -4.30
N GLN A 102 56.34 -45.80 -4.39
CA GLN A 102 56.93 -46.59 -3.29
C GLN A 102 58.35 -46.16 -2.89
N LYS A 103 59.09 -45.50 -3.79
CA LYS A 103 60.41 -44.91 -3.54
C LYS A 103 60.58 -43.63 -4.35
N PHE A 104 60.48 -42.47 -3.70
CA PHE A 104 60.63 -41.13 -4.32
C PHE A 104 61.88 -41.02 -5.22
N TRP A 105 63.04 -41.47 -4.73
CA TRP A 105 64.32 -41.44 -5.46
C TRP A 105 64.28 -42.20 -6.80
N SER A 106 63.51 -43.28 -6.90
CA SER A 106 63.40 -44.08 -8.13
C SER A 106 62.60 -43.41 -9.25
N LEU A 107 61.83 -42.36 -8.93
CA LEU A 107 61.20 -41.51 -9.94
C LEU A 107 62.24 -40.60 -10.61
N GLU A 108 63.10 -39.95 -9.81
CA GLU A 108 64.09 -38.97 -10.31
C GLU A 108 65.21 -39.63 -11.13
N GLU A 109 65.60 -40.85 -10.78
CA GLU A 109 66.58 -41.64 -11.54
C GLU A 109 66.04 -42.18 -12.87
N ASN A 110 64.72 -42.14 -13.11
CA ASN A 110 64.08 -42.77 -14.27
C ASN A 110 62.81 -42.03 -14.74
N ILE A 111 62.88 -40.69 -14.81
CA ILE A 111 61.74 -39.84 -15.21
C ILE A 111 61.23 -40.21 -16.61
N ASP A 112 62.13 -40.52 -17.55
CA ASP A 112 61.79 -40.83 -18.94
C ASP A 112 60.83 -42.02 -19.08
N ALA A 113 60.97 -43.06 -18.25
CA ALA A 113 60.06 -44.20 -18.27
C ALA A 113 58.67 -43.90 -17.70
N TRP A 114 58.47 -42.73 -17.09
CA TRP A 114 57.18 -42.22 -16.63
C TRP A 114 56.62 -41.11 -17.54
N ALA A 115 57.34 -40.68 -18.57
CA ALA A 115 56.93 -39.61 -19.46
C ALA A 115 55.58 -39.85 -20.16
N PHE A 116 55.17 -41.11 -20.34
CA PHE A 116 53.85 -41.44 -20.88
C PHE A 116 52.68 -40.95 -20.00
N LEU A 117 52.90 -40.83 -18.69
CA LEU A 117 51.91 -40.32 -17.74
C LEU A 117 51.55 -38.87 -18.07
N SER A 118 52.54 -38.02 -18.36
CA SER A 118 52.31 -36.64 -18.76
C SER A 118 51.86 -36.53 -20.23
N PHE A 119 52.60 -37.14 -21.17
CA PHE A 119 52.32 -36.99 -22.60
C PHE A 119 50.97 -37.56 -23.06
N HIS A 120 50.51 -38.68 -22.50
CA HIS A 120 49.28 -39.34 -22.95
C HIS A 120 48.15 -39.32 -21.92
N LEU A 121 48.47 -39.42 -20.62
CA LEU A 121 47.49 -39.58 -19.54
C LEU A 121 47.21 -38.28 -18.75
N GLY A 122 47.86 -37.17 -19.10
CA GLY A 122 47.55 -35.84 -18.55
C GLY A 122 47.96 -35.66 -17.09
N VAL A 123 48.94 -36.41 -16.61
CA VAL A 123 49.56 -36.18 -15.29
C VAL A 123 50.47 -34.95 -15.38
N GLY A 124 50.29 -33.98 -14.49
CA GLY A 124 51.08 -32.75 -14.51
C GLY A 124 52.56 -33.00 -14.18
N ASN A 125 53.45 -32.50 -15.03
CA ASN A 125 54.91 -32.59 -14.88
C ASN A 125 55.61 -31.22 -14.92
N ASP A 126 54.96 -30.22 -15.52
CA ASP A 126 55.53 -28.90 -15.81
C ASP A 126 54.94 -27.79 -14.95
N GLU A 127 55.64 -26.67 -14.92
CA GLU A 127 55.26 -25.45 -14.20
C GLU A 127 54.35 -24.59 -15.10
N ASP A 128 53.11 -25.04 -15.26
CA ASP A 128 52.11 -24.45 -16.16
C ASP A 128 50.98 -23.72 -15.41
N LEU A 129 50.05 -23.12 -16.17
CA LEU A 129 48.89 -22.44 -15.63
C LEU A 129 47.97 -23.37 -14.82
N ASP A 130 47.88 -24.65 -15.20
CA ASP A 130 47.00 -25.61 -14.51
C ASP A 130 47.55 -25.93 -13.11
N LEU A 131 48.86 -26.10 -12.96
CA LEU A 131 49.51 -26.22 -11.65
C LEU A 131 49.14 -25.06 -10.72
N TYR A 132 49.24 -23.81 -11.19
CA TYR A 132 48.93 -22.64 -10.37
C TYR A 132 47.44 -22.50 -10.03
N LEU A 133 46.55 -22.90 -10.94
CA LEU A 133 45.11 -22.95 -10.68
C LEU A 133 44.74 -24.07 -9.70
N ASP A 134 45.38 -25.24 -9.79
CA ASP A 134 45.14 -26.38 -8.88
C ASP A 134 45.74 -26.16 -7.49
N ILE A 135 46.86 -25.42 -7.38
CA ILE A 135 47.34 -24.89 -6.09
C ILE A 135 46.28 -23.98 -5.46
N LEU A 136 45.68 -23.05 -6.22
CA LEU A 136 44.60 -22.18 -5.72
C LEU A 136 43.35 -22.96 -5.29
N LYS A 137 42.91 -23.95 -6.09
CA LYS A 137 41.80 -24.85 -5.73
C LYS A 137 42.10 -25.58 -4.42
N THR A 138 43.31 -26.11 -4.27
CA THR A 138 43.75 -26.85 -3.07
C THR A 138 43.75 -25.96 -1.82
N ILE A 139 44.26 -24.72 -1.93
CA ILE A 139 44.23 -23.73 -0.83
C ILE A 139 42.79 -23.37 -0.43
N ARG A 140 41.85 -23.39 -1.37
CA ARG A 140 40.42 -23.18 -1.10
C ARG A 140 39.75 -24.39 -0.44
N THR A 141 40.07 -25.62 -0.84
CA THR A 141 39.36 -26.83 -0.40
C THR A 141 39.83 -27.37 0.95
N GLU A 142 41.12 -27.27 1.27
CA GLU A 142 41.65 -27.89 2.48
C GLU A 142 41.45 -27.02 3.73
N ARG A 143 40.77 -27.55 4.75
CA ARG A 143 40.44 -26.79 5.98
C ARG A 143 41.66 -26.44 6.82
N SER A 144 42.72 -27.25 6.83
CA SER A 144 43.98 -26.95 7.55
C SER A 144 44.64 -25.67 7.01
N LEU A 145 44.55 -25.44 5.70
CA LEU A 145 45.09 -24.27 5.03
C LEU A 145 44.36 -22.97 5.40
N TRP A 146 43.16 -23.01 5.96
CA TRP A 146 42.43 -21.81 6.41
C TRP A 146 43.20 -21.04 7.49
N HIS A 147 43.60 -21.71 8.57
CA HIS A 147 44.37 -21.11 9.66
C HIS A 147 45.78 -20.66 9.23
N TRP A 148 46.33 -21.27 8.16
CA TRP A 148 47.60 -20.84 7.58
C TRP A 148 47.42 -19.63 6.64
N SER A 149 46.31 -19.53 5.90
CA SER A 149 45.94 -18.32 5.14
C SER A 149 45.78 -17.10 6.05
N GLN A 150 45.34 -17.29 7.29
CA GLN A 150 45.31 -16.24 8.32
C GLN A 150 46.72 -15.79 8.77
N LYS A 151 47.72 -16.67 8.76
CA LYS A 151 49.11 -16.33 9.14
C LYS A 151 49.96 -15.82 7.98
N PHE A 152 49.68 -16.26 6.75
CA PHE A 152 50.47 -15.92 5.55
C PHE A 152 49.57 -15.52 4.36
N PRO A 153 48.77 -14.46 4.48
CA PRO A 153 47.78 -14.09 3.47
C PRO A 153 48.43 -13.62 2.15
N LYS A 154 49.66 -13.10 2.18
CA LYS A 154 50.46 -12.73 0.99
C LYS A 154 50.64 -13.85 -0.04
N ARG A 155 50.49 -15.14 0.33
CA ARG A 155 50.64 -16.27 -0.62
C ARG A 155 49.57 -16.30 -1.71
N ILE A 156 48.36 -15.81 -1.42
CA ILE A 156 47.25 -15.80 -2.40
C ILE A 156 47.42 -14.60 -3.34
N LEU A 157 47.85 -13.45 -2.82
CA LEU A 157 48.32 -12.33 -3.63
C LEU A 157 49.42 -12.78 -4.60
N SER A 158 50.48 -13.44 -4.12
CA SER A 158 51.60 -13.82 -4.99
C SER A 158 51.22 -14.86 -6.06
N LEU A 159 50.21 -15.71 -5.81
CA LEU A 159 49.60 -16.55 -6.85
C LEU A 159 48.88 -15.71 -7.91
N TYR A 160 48.02 -14.76 -7.51
CA TYR A 160 47.32 -13.88 -8.47
C TYR A 160 48.29 -13.02 -9.28
N LEU A 161 49.30 -12.44 -8.63
CA LEU A 161 50.36 -11.66 -9.30
C LEU A 161 51.14 -12.53 -10.29
N HIS A 162 51.50 -13.77 -9.91
CA HIS A 162 52.22 -14.67 -10.82
C HIS A 162 51.35 -15.09 -12.01
N ILE A 163 50.08 -15.44 -11.79
CA ILE A 163 49.13 -15.80 -12.85
C ILE A 163 48.96 -14.65 -13.87
N GLU A 164 48.79 -13.42 -13.39
CA GLU A 164 48.68 -12.23 -14.25
C GLU A 164 49.98 -11.95 -15.03
N THR A 165 51.13 -11.98 -14.35
CA THR A 165 52.42 -11.64 -14.97
C THR A 165 52.95 -12.69 -15.93
N ALA A 166 52.73 -13.99 -15.66
CA ALA A 166 53.26 -15.08 -16.48
C ALA A 166 52.30 -15.57 -17.58
N TYR A 167 50.98 -15.57 -17.34
CA TYR A 167 50.03 -16.27 -18.23
C TYR A 167 48.95 -15.39 -18.85
N ALA A 168 48.60 -14.23 -18.27
CA ALA A 168 47.51 -13.39 -18.76
C ALA A 168 47.80 -12.60 -20.06
N GLY A 169 49.00 -12.72 -20.63
CA GLY A 169 49.34 -12.13 -21.93
C GLY A 169 48.60 -12.75 -23.13
N ASN A 170 48.01 -13.94 -22.98
CA ASN A 170 47.26 -14.66 -24.01
C ASN A 170 45.75 -14.67 -23.67
N ASP A 171 44.90 -14.28 -24.61
CA ASP A 171 43.44 -14.24 -24.41
C ASP A 171 42.82 -15.63 -24.17
N GLY A 172 43.39 -16.70 -24.74
CA GLY A 172 43.00 -18.08 -24.43
C GLY A 172 43.23 -18.43 -22.96
N ASN A 173 44.37 -17.99 -22.40
CA ASN A 173 44.66 -18.15 -20.97
C ASN A 173 43.73 -17.28 -20.12
N ARG A 174 43.49 -16.02 -20.51
CA ARG A 174 42.56 -15.13 -19.78
C ARG A 174 41.16 -15.74 -19.68
N LYS A 175 40.65 -16.32 -20.78
CA LYS A 175 39.37 -17.04 -20.76
C LYS A 175 39.41 -18.24 -19.79
N LYS A 176 40.42 -19.11 -19.91
CA LYS A 176 40.59 -20.27 -19.02
C LYS A 176 40.67 -19.88 -17.53
N ILE A 177 41.42 -18.83 -17.20
CA ILE A 177 41.50 -18.28 -15.84
C ILE A 177 40.11 -17.86 -15.35
N ARG A 178 39.37 -17.09 -16.17
CA ARG A 178 38.03 -16.61 -15.83
C ARG A 178 37.05 -17.76 -15.58
N ASP A 179 37.00 -18.73 -16.50
CA ASP A 179 36.10 -19.89 -16.43
C ASP A 179 36.38 -20.70 -15.14
N VAL A 180 37.65 -20.97 -14.82
CA VAL A 180 38.05 -21.71 -13.61
C VAL A 180 37.76 -20.91 -12.32
N PHE A 181 38.01 -19.60 -12.31
CA PHE A 181 37.72 -18.74 -11.17
C PHE A 181 36.21 -18.63 -10.88
N GLU A 182 35.37 -18.67 -11.92
CA GLU A 182 33.91 -18.64 -11.85
C GLU A 182 33.32 -19.97 -11.37
N GLU A 183 33.79 -21.09 -11.95
CA GLU A 183 33.39 -22.43 -11.54
C GLU A 183 33.76 -22.72 -10.07
N HIS A 184 35.03 -22.51 -9.71
CA HIS A 184 35.59 -22.89 -8.42
C HIS A 184 35.52 -21.78 -7.36
N LYS A 185 34.98 -20.59 -7.68
CA LYS A 185 34.95 -19.38 -6.84
C LYS A 185 36.32 -19.07 -6.20
N LEU A 186 37.30 -18.71 -7.02
CA LEU A 186 38.70 -18.53 -6.60
C LEU A 186 39.08 -17.08 -6.26
N VAL A 187 38.13 -16.14 -6.12
CA VAL A 187 38.41 -14.77 -5.68
C VAL A 187 38.36 -14.68 -4.15
N GLN A 188 39.46 -14.31 -3.49
CA GLN A 188 39.50 -14.14 -2.04
C GLN A 188 39.05 -12.72 -1.63
N SER A 189 38.06 -12.62 -0.74
CA SER A 189 37.65 -11.35 -0.13
C SER A 189 38.53 -10.97 1.08
N PRO A 190 38.46 -9.71 1.59
CA PRO A 190 39.18 -9.30 2.79
C PRO A 190 38.83 -10.12 4.06
N LYS A 191 37.59 -10.61 4.22
CA LYS A 191 37.23 -11.60 5.28
C LYS A 191 37.63 -13.04 4.96
N GLN A 192 38.50 -13.23 3.96
CA GLN A 192 39.00 -14.51 3.46
C GLN A 192 37.90 -15.43 2.88
N HIS A 193 36.71 -14.89 2.58
CA HIS A 193 35.65 -15.65 1.90
C HIS A 193 35.97 -15.81 0.41
N TRP A 194 35.69 -16.99 -0.14
CA TRP A 194 35.98 -17.33 -1.52
C TRP A 194 34.75 -17.14 -2.43
N LYS A 195 34.82 -16.18 -3.34
CA LYS A 195 33.76 -15.69 -4.24
C LYS A 195 34.07 -15.95 -5.72
N ARG A 196 33.05 -15.84 -6.56
CA ARG A 196 33.16 -15.87 -8.03
C ARG A 196 33.48 -14.47 -8.57
N PRO A 197 34.14 -14.31 -9.72
CA PRO A 197 34.20 -13.04 -10.44
C PRO A 197 32.82 -12.39 -10.63
N SER A 198 31.77 -13.16 -10.95
CA SER A 198 30.40 -12.65 -11.07
C SER A 198 29.79 -12.16 -9.75
N ASP A 199 30.23 -12.70 -8.61
CA ASP A 199 29.77 -12.35 -7.25
C ASP A 199 30.55 -11.13 -6.67
N CYS A 200 31.41 -10.51 -7.47
CA CYS A 200 32.32 -9.44 -7.08
C CYS A 200 32.07 -8.17 -7.90
N ALA A 201 32.40 -7.02 -7.30
CA ALA A 201 32.51 -5.75 -8.00
C ALA A 201 33.79 -5.03 -7.55
N LEU A 202 34.49 -4.40 -8.48
CA LEU A 202 35.68 -3.61 -8.18
C LEU A 202 35.29 -2.19 -7.78
N ARG A 203 35.97 -1.61 -6.80
CA ARG A 203 35.83 -0.17 -6.59
C ARG A 203 36.49 0.57 -7.76
N ALA A 204 35.76 1.49 -8.40
CA ALA A 204 36.39 2.45 -9.30
C ALA A 204 37.44 3.24 -8.51
N ALA A 205 38.70 3.23 -8.96
CA ALA A 205 39.78 4.02 -8.38
C ALA A 205 39.67 5.52 -8.73
N ARG A 206 38.45 6.01 -9.00
CA ARG A 206 38.17 7.43 -9.07
C ARG A 206 38.13 7.98 -7.65
N ILE A 207 38.81 9.11 -7.48
CA ILE A 207 38.92 9.92 -6.27
C ILE A 207 37.65 9.78 -5.45
N SER A 208 37.78 9.24 -4.24
CA SER A 208 36.59 9.00 -3.46
C SER A 208 36.02 10.33 -2.99
N PRO A 209 34.69 10.53 -3.02
CA PRO A 209 34.07 11.76 -2.56
C PRO A 209 34.39 12.20 -1.13
N TRP A 210 34.91 11.30 -0.30
CA TRP A 210 35.35 11.60 1.08
C TRP A 210 36.69 12.34 1.18
N GLU A 211 37.48 12.40 0.10
CA GLU A 211 38.73 13.19 0.03
C GLU A 211 38.45 14.66 -0.30
N SER A 212 37.40 14.95 -1.08
CA SER A 212 36.83 16.29 -1.18
C SER A 212 36.19 16.69 0.16
N GLY A 213 36.63 17.81 0.72
CA GLY A 213 36.43 18.18 2.12
C GLY A 213 35.01 18.52 2.61
N SER A 214 33.94 18.13 1.90
CA SER A 214 32.56 18.61 2.16
C SER A 214 31.87 18.03 3.41
N PHE A 215 32.12 16.77 3.76
CA PHE A 215 31.36 16.08 4.83
C PHE A 215 31.76 16.48 6.27
N SER A 216 30.81 16.45 7.19
CA SER A 216 31.05 16.51 8.65
C SER A 216 31.99 15.41 9.14
N VAL A 217 32.89 15.73 10.07
CA VAL A 217 33.88 14.79 10.64
C VAL A 217 33.21 13.59 11.33
N VAL A 218 32.11 13.83 12.04
CA VAL A 218 31.36 12.77 12.75
C VAL A 218 30.69 11.84 11.75
N SER A 219 30.09 12.39 10.68
CA SER A 219 29.52 11.61 9.59
C SER A 219 30.61 10.77 8.92
N ARG A 220 31.77 11.35 8.58
CA ARG A 220 32.92 10.60 8.00
C ARG A 220 33.36 9.42 8.87
N MET A 221 33.48 9.59 10.19
CA MET A 221 33.89 8.51 11.10
C MET A 221 32.86 7.37 11.15
N LYS A 222 31.57 7.68 11.36
CA LYS A 222 30.50 6.67 11.36
C LYS A 222 30.37 5.97 10.00
N ILE A 223 30.48 6.74 8.90
CA ILE A 223 30.58 6.22 7.54
C ILE A 223 31.74 5.21 7.47
N LEU A 224 32.96 5.60 7.83
CA LEU A 224 34.13 4.73 7.75
C LEU A 224 33.95 3.41 8.53
N ASP A 225 33.41 3.45 9.75
CA ASP A 225 33.24 2.24 10.58
C ASP A 225 32.13 1.31 10.07
N HIS A 226 30.92 1.83 9.80
CA HIS A 226 29.83 1.03 9.22
C HIS A 226 30.18 0.53 7.82
N TRP A 227 30.81 1.36 6.98
CA TRP A 227 31.26 0.96 5.63
C TRP A 227 32.35 -0.10 5.68
N GLN A 228 33.35 0.01 6.55
CA GLN A 228 34.37 -1.04 6.70
C GLN A 228 33.71 -2.38 7.06
N SER A 229 32.80 -2.36 8.05
CA SER A 229 32.03 -3.55 8.46
C SER A 229 31.15 -4.15 7.33
N ALA A 230 30.57 -3.28 6.49
CA ALA A 230 29.74 -3.61 5.33
C ALA A 230 30.52 -4.16 4.13
N LEU A 231 31.58 -3.46 3.70
CA LEU A 231 32.51 -3.84 2.62
C LEU A 231 33.09 -5.24 2.86
N LEU A 232 33.46 -5.52 4.10
CA LEU A 232 33.94 -6.83 4.55
C LEU A 232 32.93 -7.97 4.31
N LYS A 233 31.62 -7.69 4.17
CA LYS A 233 30.55 -8.68 3.93
C LYS A 233 30.18 -8.83 2.44
N THR A 234 30.12 -7.74 1.67
CA THR A 234 29.49 -7.75 0.33
C THR A 234 30.36 -8.25 -0.82
N GLY A 235 31.69 -8.21 -0.74
CA GLY A 235 32.56 -8.64 -1.86
C GLY A 235 32.78 -7.56 -2.93
N LEU A 236 32.47 -6.31 -2.61
CA LEU A 236 33.24 -5.19 -3.11
C LEU A 236 34.70 -5.39 -2.69
N LEU A 237 35.63 -5.27 -3.63
CA LEU A 237 37.06 -5.51 -3.41
C LEU A 237 37.83 -4.19 -3.17
N PRO A 238 38.03 -3.74 -1.92
CA PRO A 238 39.36 -3.28 -1.56
C PRO A 238 40.31 -4.49 -1.56
N LEU A 239 41.59 -4.26 -1.82
CA LEU A 239 42.60 -5.29 -1.60
C LEU A 239 42.57 -5.71 -0.13
N ASN A 240 42.76 -7.00 0.15
CA ASN A 240 42.79 -7.50 1.52
C ASN A 240 43.87 -6.72 2.29
N PRO A 241 43.54 -5.99 3.37
CA PRO A 241 44.51 -5.14 4.07
C PRO A 241 45.67 -5.97 4.64
N ASP A 242 45.42 -7.23 5.01
CA ASP A 242 46.45 -8.17 5.50
C ASP A 242 47.49 -8.51 4.42
N TRP A 243 47.21 -8.21 3.14
CA TRP A 243 48.17 -8.40 2.06
C TRP A 243 49.28 -7.35 2.04
N ASN A 244 49.15 -6.17 2.67
CA ASN A 244 50.20 -5.13 2.72
C ASN A 244 50.97 -4.96 1.39
N THR A 245 50.23 -4.60 0.34
CA THR A 245 50.69 -4.55 -1.07
C THR A 245 51.51 -3.30 -1.38
N THR A 246 52.58 -3.41 -2.18
CA THR A 246 53.23 -2.23 -2.79
C THR A 246 52.37 -1.61 -3.90
N GLU A 247 52.75 -0.44 -4.42
CA GLU A 247 52.00 0.24 -5.48
C GLU A 247 52.11 -0.50 -6.84
N GLU A 248 53.24 -1.16 -7.09
CA GLU A 248 53.44 -2.04 -8.25
C GLU A 248 52.57 -3.29 -8.14
N GLU A 249 52.58 -3.96 -6.97
CA GLU A 249 51.70 -5.10 -6.69
C GLU A 249 50.22 -4.71 -6.86
N ARG A 250 49.82 -3.55 -6.30
CA ARG A 250 48.48 -2.94 -6.42
C ARG A 250 48.08 -2.71 -7.88
N THR A 251 48.99 -2.22 -8.71
CA THR A 251 48.74 -1.97 -10.14
C THR A 251 48.51 -3.28 -10.91
N ILE A 252 49.26 -4.33 -10.60
CA ILE A 252 49.14 -5.64 -11.26
C ILE A 252 47.85 -6.34 -10.82
N ILE A 253 47.53 -6.38 -9.52
CA ILE A 253 46.31 -7.06 -9.03
C ILE A 253 45.02 -6.37 -9.48
N LEU A 254 44.99 -5.03 -9.59
CA LEU A 254 43.85 -4.31 -10.17
C LEU A 254 43.67 -4.64 -11.66
N ARG A 255 44.76 -4.85 -12.41
CA ARG A 255 44.72 -5.30 -13.80
C ARG A 255 44.20 -6.74 -13.92
N PHE A 256 44.65 -7.63 -13.06
CA PHE A 256 44.15 -9.01 -12.98
C PHE A 256 42.63 -9.04 -12.77
N PHE A 257 42.11 -8.27 -11.80
CA PHE A 257 40.68 -8.23 -11.54
C PHE A 257 39.88 -7.58 -12.68
N ARG A 258 40.33 -6.43 -13.22
CA ARG A 258 39.62 -5.70 -14.30
C ARG A 258 39.67 -6.44 -15.64
N THR A 259 40.88 -6.76 -16.11
CA THR A 259 41.14 -7.22 -17.48
C THR A 259 41.04 -8.73 -17.61
N THR A 260 41.65 -9.47 -16.68
CA THR A 260 41.70 -10.93 -16.77
C THR A 260 40.40 -11.56 -16.27
N LEU A 261 39.99 -11.27 -15.02
CA LEU A 261 38.74 -11.79 -14.47
C LEU A 261 37.47 -11.09 -15.00
N GLY A 262 37.59 -9.86 -15.53
CA GLY A 262 36.43 -9.12 -16.06
C GLY A 262 35.48 -8.59 -14.98
N ILE A 263 35.97 -8.37 -13.76
CA ILE A 263 35.15 -7.86 -12.66
C ILE A 263 34.81 -6.38 -12.93
N ILE A 264 33.51 -6.09 -13.00
CA ILE A 264 32.99 -4.77 -13.36
C ILE A 264 33.23 -3.78 -12.22
N GLU A 265 33.45 -2.50 -12.54
CA GLU A 265 33.50 -1.45 -11.51
C GLU A 265 32.10 -1.21 -10.93
N SER A 266 31.98 -1.23 -9.60
CA SER A 266 30.77 -0.85 -8.89
C SER A 266 30.47 0.62 -9.18
N SER A 267 29.23 0.88 -9.59
CA SER A 267 28.69 2.23 -9.69
C SER A 267 28.30 2.71 -8.30
N ALA A 268 28.53 3.99 -7.99
CA ALA A 268 28.46 4.48 -6.62
C ALA A 268 27.05 4.32 -6.01
N TYR A 269 25.99 4.33 -6.83
CA TYR A 269 24.63 4.07 -6.34
C TYR A 269 24.40 2.63 -5.84
N LEU A 270 25.11 1.62 -6.38
CA LEU A 270 24.98 0.24 -5.89
C LEU A 270 25.58 0.11 -4.49
N ASP A 271 26.72 0.76 -4.24
CA ASP A 271 27.34 0.80 -2.92
C ASP A 271 26.38 1.43 -1.88
N LEU A 272 25.67 2.50 -2.23
CA LEU A 272 24.66 3.15 -1.39
C LEU A 272 23.43 2.27 -1.13
N ILE A 273 22.92 1.54 -2.13
CA ILE A 273 21.84 0.56 -1.94
C ILE A 273 22.30 -0.65 -1.10
N HIS A 274 23.56 -1.06 -1.23
CA HIS A 274 24.13 -2.10 -0.38
C HIS A 274 24.27 -1.66 1.08
N LEU A 275 24.67 -0.41 1.34
CA LEU A 275 24.71 0.16 2.69
C LEU A 275 23.35 0.04 3.40
N LEU A 276 22.25 0.42 2.74
CA LEU A 276 20.90 0.29 3.31
C LEU A 276 20.59 -1.15 3.72
N ARG A 277 20.85 -2.09 2.82
CA ARG A 277 20.44 -3.50 2.99
C ARG A 277 21.22 -4.21 4.09
N LEU A 278 22.41 -3.72 4.46
CA LEU A 278 23.29 -4.36 5.44
C LEU A 278 22.94 -4.04 6.89
N SER A 279 22.08 -3.04 7.17
CA SER A 279 21.79 -2.64 8.56
C SER A 279 20.85 -3.56 9.36
N PRO A 280 20.10 -4.53 8.75
CA PRO A 280 19.43 -5.55 9.55
C PRO A 280 19.47 -7.00 9.00
N THR A 281 20.02 -7.27 7.80
CA THR A 281 19.84 -8.56 7.12
C THR A 281 20.90 -9.64 7.42
N PHE A 282 21.26 -9.84 8.69
CA PHE A 282 21.74 -11.16 9.17
C PHE A 282 21.37 -11.34 10.64
N GLY A 283 20.51 -12.33 10.91
CA GLY A 283 19.81 -12.43 12.19
C GLY A 283 20.71 -12.69 13.39
N SER A 284 20.69 -11.75 14.33
CA SER A 284 20.83 -12.03 15.76
C SER A 284 20.04 -10.99 16.56
N VAL A 285 19.07 -11.44 17.34
CA VAL A 285 18.26 -10.59 18.22
C VAL A 285 19.11 -10.23 19.44
N ALA A 286 19.83 -9.10 19.40
CA ALA A 286 20.68 -8.69 20.53
C ALA A 286 20.99 -7.18 20.67
N GLN A 287 21.12 -6.40 19.58
CA GLN A 287 21.53 -4.99 19.67
C GLN A 287 20.60 -4.08 18.86
N LEU A 288 20.02 -3.10 19.55
CA LEU A 288 18.78 -2.38 19.16
C LEU A 288 19.01 -0.89 18.84
N GLU A 289 20.26 -0.47 18.65
CA GLU A 289 20.69 0.93 18.72
C GLU A 289 20.79 1.67 17.37
N ASP A 290 20.97 0.97 16.24
CA ASP A 290 21.10 1.64 14.94
C ASP A 290 19.73 2.08 14.39
N ASP A 291 19.46 3.38 14.46
CA ASP A 291 18.38 4.03 13.74
C ASP A 291 18.73 4.12 12.23
N PRO A 292 17.88 3.63 11.30
CA PRO A 292 18.12 3.75 9.86
C PRO A 292 18.28 5.19 9.35
N THR A 293 17.85 6.23 10.09
CA THR A 293 17.98 7.66 9.70
C THR A 293 19.36 8.01 9.19
N THR A 294 20.41 7.63 9.93
CA THR A 294 21.81 7.94 9.56
C THR A 294 22.20 7.34 8.20
N ASN A 295 21.62 6.21 7.79
CA ASN A 295 21.89 5.66 6.46
C ASN A 295 21.29 6.53 5.34
N TYR A 296 20.13 7.15 5.57
CA TYR A 296 19.49 8.04 4.61
C TYR A 296 20.17 9.42 4.56
N GLU A 297 20.63 9.95 5.70
CA GLU A 297 21.50 11.14 5.77
C GLU A 297 22.76 10.94 4.92
N ILE A 298 23.48 9.84 5.11
CA ILE A 298 24.70 9.50 4.35
C ILE A 298 24.42 9.46 2.83
N ILE A 299 23.28 8.90 2.42
CA ILE A 299 22.91 8.80 1.00
C ILE A 299 22.54 10.17 0.43
N ASN A 300 21.80 10.98 1.19
CA ASN A 300 21.43 12.35 0.81
C ASN A 300 22.68 13.21 0.59
N ASP A 301 23.61 13.23 1.55
CA ASP A 301 24.87 13.97 1.45
C ASP A 301 25.75 13.44 0.29
N SER A 302 25.61 12.16 -0.07
CA SER A 302 26.33 11.55 -1.21
C SER A 302 25.72 11.88 -2.57
N LEU A 303 24.54 12.49 -2.66
CA LEU A 303 23.85 12.73 -3.95
C LEU A 303 24.59 13.68 -4.88
N GLU A 304 25.28 14.70 -4.35
CA GLU A 304 26.06 15.67 -5.15
C GLU A 304 27.17 15.01 -5.99
N LEU A 305 27.57 13.81 -5.55
CA LEU A 305 28.78 13.11 -5.98
C LEU A 305 28.45 11.98 -6.98
N LEU A 306 27.16 11.73 -7.20
CA LEU A 306 26.63 10.81 -8.20
C LEU A 306 26.39 11.52 -9.53
N SER A 307 26.71 10.85 -10.63
CA SER A 307 26.25 11.27 -11.95
C SER A 307 24.71 11.17 -12.08
N ASP A 308 24.10 11.89 -13.02
CA ASP A 308 22.63 11.92 -13.14
C ASP A 308 22.02 10.57 -13.59
N ASP A 309 22.80 9.74 -14.29
CA ASP A 309 22.47 8.34 -14.57
C ASP A 309 22.47 7.49 -13.29
N GLU A 310 23.47 7.64 -12.42
CA GLU A 310 23.53 6.96 -11.12
C GLU A 310 22.42 7.44 -10.17
N LYS A 311 22.12 8.74 -10.11
CA LYS A 311 20.95 9.29 -9.39
C LYS A 311 19.64 8.66 -9.88
N THR A 312 19.51 8.46 -11.19
CA THR A 312 18.31 7.87 -11.80
C THR A 312 18.18 6.38 -11.47
N LYS A 313 19.29 5.64 -11.49
CA LYS A 313 19.36 4.23 -11.05
C LYS A 313 19.15 4.08 -9.54
N LEU A 314 19.61 5.04 -8.73
CA LEU A 314 19.33 5.09 -7.30
C LEU A 314 17.83 5.20 -7.04
N ARG A 315 17.17 6.19 -7.66
CA ARG A 315 15.70 6.38 -7.53
C ARG A 315 14.91 5.16 -7.97
N SER A 316 15.23 4.56 -9.12
CA SER A 316 14.49 3.38 -9.59
C SER A 316 14.61 2.17 -8.66
N ALA A 317 15.71 2.04 -7.91
CA ALA A 317 15.85 1.00 -6.90
C ALA A 317 14.78 1.13 -5.77
N PHE A 318 14.43 2.35 -5.35
CA PHE A 318 13.38 2.60 -4.33
C PHE A 318 11.95 2.41 -4.86
N VAL A 319 11.74 2.56 -6.17
CA VAL A 319 10.47 2.23 -6.85
C VAL A 319 10.25 0.71 -6.86
N VAL A 320 11.28 -0.03 -7.30
CA VAL A 320 11.17 -1.48 -7.58
C VAL A 320 11.27 -2.32 -6.30
N SER A 321 12.18 -1.98 -5.39
CA SER A 321 12.49 -2.76 -4.18
C SER A 321 12.12 -2.01 -2.90
N PRO A 322 11.75 -2.72 -1.82
CA PRO A 322 11.48 -2.09 -0.52
C PRO A 322 12.79 -1.67 0.15
N ASN A 323 13.32 -0.51 -0.23
CA ASN A 323 14.57 0.06 0.30
C ASN A 323 14.33 1.22 1.31
N ILE A 324 13.09 1.49 1.71
CA ILE A 324 12.75 2.45 2.77
C ILE A 324 12.45 1.68 4.05
N ALA A 325 13.33 1.75 5.04
CA ALA A 325 13.06 1.25 6.38
C ALA A 325 12.09 2.19 7.11
N MET A 326 11.35 1.67 8.09
CA MET A 326 10.70 2.47 9.13
C MET A 326 10.54 1.61 10.38
N ARG A 327 10.72 2.21 11.56
CA ARG A 327 10.60 1.53 12.84
C ARG A 327 9.15 1.56 13.32
N CYS A 328 8.54 0.39 13.43
CA CYS A 328 7.16 0.20 13.87
C CYS A 328 7.16 -0.49 15.25
N GLY A 329 7.31 0.31 16.31
CA GLY A 329 7.53 -0.21 17.66
C GLY A 329 8.91 -0.86 17.79
N ASN A 330 8.95 -2.13 18.17
CA ASN A 330 10.20 -2.89 18.30
C ASN A 330 10.68 -3.56 16.99
N GLU A 331 9.91 -3.47 15.90
CA GLU A 331 10.25 -4.06 14.61
C GLU A 331 10.73 -3.00 13.61
N LEU A 332 11.75 -3.36 12.81
CA LEU A 332 12.16 -2.60 11.64
C LEU A 332 11.51 -3.21 10.39
N ARG A 333 10.66 -2.44 9.69
CA ARG A 333 9.93 -2.88 8.50
C ARG A 333 10.43 -2.14 7.26
N TRP A 334 10.31 -2.78 6.10
CA TRP A 334 10.82 -2.28 4.82
C TRP A 334 9.69 -2.07 3.82
N TYR A 335 9.72 -0.92 3.15
CA TYR A 335 8.66 -0.38 2.29
C TYR A 335 9.24 0.13 0.98
N LYS A 336 8.43 0.11 -0.08
CA LYS A 336 8.69 0.78 -1.36
C LYS A 336 8.29 2.26 -1.29
N GLN A 337 8.82 3.07 -2.19
CA GLN A 337 8.41 4.48 -2.34
C GLN A 337 6.89 4.65 -2.42
N ALA A 338 6.19 3.81 -3.18
CA ALA A 338 4.74 3.90 -3.40
C ALA A 338 3.89 3.56 -2.16
N GLU A 339 4.47 2.93 -1.15
CA GLU A 339 3.83 2.56 0.13
C GLU A 339 4.06 3.65 1.20
N CYS A 340 4.82 4.70 0.88
CA CYS A 340 5.22 5.76 1.79
C CYS A 340 4.49 7.09 1.50
N ILE A 341 4.27 7.87 2.55
CA ILE A 341 3.76 9.25 2.49
C ILE A 341 4.56 10.17 3.40
N TRP A 342 4.49 11.48 3.15
CA TRP A 342 5.09 12.51 3.99
C TRP A 342 4.04 13.51 4.48
N CYS A 343 3.72 13.51 5.77
CA CYS A 343 2.78 14.46 6.36
C CYS A 343 3.19 14.82 7.79
N THR A 344 3.80 15.98 7.99
CA THR A 344 4.21 16.50 9.31
C THR A 344 3.07 16.54 10.33
N ASP A 345 1.85 16.75 9.84
CA ASP A 345 0.70 17.06 10.67
C ASP A 345 -0.07 15.79 11.07
N LEU A 346 0.24 14.63 10.47
CA LEU A 346 -0.49 13.38 10.68
C LEU A 346 0.20 12.51 11.72
N LYS A 347 -0.44 12.33 12.88
CA LYS A 347 0.06 11.53 14.00
C LYS A 347 -0.54 10.11 14.07
N SER A 348 -1.61 9.85 13.32
CA SER A 348 -2.31 8.57 13.19
C SER A 348 -1.83 7.79 11.94
N PRO A 349 -1.80 6.44 11.95
CA PRO A 349 -1.44 5.66 10.76
C PRO A 349 -2.55 5.70 9.69
N VAL A 350 -2.20 5.90 8.42
CA VAL A 350 -3.15 5.73 7.30
C VAL A 350 -3.20 4.26 6.91
N PRO A 351 -4.38 3.63 6.75
CA PRO A 351 -4.49 2.28 6.21
C PRO A 351 -3.78 2.14 4.85
N GLY A 352 -2.80 1.24 4.77
CA GLY A 352 -2.05 0.95 3.55
C GLY A 352 -0.85 1.86 3.26
N TYR A 353 -0.56 2.88 4.09
CA TYR A 353 0.58 3.79 3.88
C TYR A 353 1.38 4.05 5.17
N VAL A 354 2.70 4.18 5.05
CA VAL A 354 3.58 4.56 6.17
C VAL A 354 3.96 6.05 6.12
N ASN A 355 3.79 6.79 7.21
CA ASN A 355 4.17 8.21 7.29
C ASN A 355 5.64 8.35 7.70
N LEU A 356 6.46 8.93 6.81
CA LEU A 356 7.90 9.07 7.01
C LEU A 356 8.30 10.28 7.87
N SER A 357 7.49 11.34 7.89
CA SER A 357 7.83 12.63 8.50
C SER A 357 8.11 12.56 10.02
N GLY A 358 7.44 11.63 10.72
CA GLY A 358 7.62 11.45 12.16
C GLY A 358 8.94 10.75 12.54
N GLY A 359 9.47 9.91 11.66
CA GLY A 359 10.71 9.16 11.88
C GLY A 359 11.96 9.84 11.31
N TYR A 360 11.81 10.59 10.21
CA TYR A 360 12.93 11.12 9.43
C TYR A 360 12.98 12.66 9.41
N GLN A 361 13.01 13.29 10.58
CA GLN A 361 13.07 14.76 10.69
C GLN A 361 14.30 15.32 9.95
N GLY A 362 14.09 16.33 9.10
CA GLY A 362 15.15 16.96 8.29
C GLY A 362 15.43 16.31 6.93
N LEU A 363 14.88 15.12 6.63
CA LEU A 363 15.10 14.43 5.34
C LEU A 363 13.96 14.65 4.31
N GLU A 364 13.21 15.75 4.42
CA GLU A 364 12.08 16.02 3.51
C GLU A 364 12.53 16.11 2.05
N ASP A 365 13.59 16.89 1.77
CA ASP A 365 14.10 17.07 0.42
C ASP A 365 14.63 15.76 -0.18
N PHE A 366 15.15 14.85 0.64
CA PHE A 366 15.55 13.51 0.21
C PHE A 366 14.34 12.66 -0.18
N PHE A 367 13.37 12.50 0.73
CA PHE A 367 12.24 11.60 0.51
C PHE A 367 11.21 12.17 -0.49
N VAL A 368 10.84 13.44 -0.37
CA VAL A 368 9.86 14.10 -1.25
C VAL A 368 10.53 14.62 -2.52
N GLY A 369 11.61 15.40 -2.40
CA GLY A 369 12.26 16.06 -3.52
C GLY A 369 13.05 15.11 -4.43
N PHE A 370 13.93 14.29 -3.87
CA PHE A 370 14.77 13.37 -4.64
C PHE A 370 14.07 12.04 -4.97
N LEU A 371 13.49 11.36 -3.97
CA LEU A 371 12.84 10.05 -4.16
C LEU A 371 11.39 10.15 -4.68
N GLY A 372 10.71 11.29 -4.54
CA GLY A 372 9.33 11.45 -5.02
C GLY A 372 8.26 10.76 -4.16
N VAL A 373 8.47 10.66 -2.84
CA VAL A 373 7.45 10.21 -1.88
C VAL A 373 6.31 11.24 -1.82
N LYS A 374 5.06 10.77 -1.77
CA LYS A 374 3.87 11.63 -1.83
C LYS A 374 3.72 12.47 -0.57
N LYS A 375 3.92 13.79 -0.68
CA LYS A 375 3.63 14.76 0.40
C LYS A 375 2.11 15.02 0.51
N LEU A 376 1.59 14.92 1.73
CA LEU A 376 0.17 15.08 2.09
C LEU A 376 -0.05 16.32 2.98
N SER A 377 0.39 17.48 2.49
CA SER A 377 -0.24 18.79 2.81
C SER A 377 -1.20 19.23 1.69
N ALA A 378 -1.42 18.36 0.69
CA ALA A 378 -1.76 18.79 -0.65
C ALA A 378 -3.26 18.79 -0.98
N SER A 379 -4.16 18.03 -0.34
CA SER A 379 -5.56 17.99 -0.83
C SER A 379 -6.33 19.30 -0.65
N TYR A 380 -6.13 20.00 0.48
CA TYR A 380 -6.74 21.32 0.72
C TYR A 380 -6.10 22.38 -0.20
N GLU A 381 -4.76 22.50 -0.19
CA GLU A 381 -4.04 23.46 -1.04
C GLU A 381 -4.21 23.18 -2.56
N ASN A 382 -4.23 21.92 -2.99
CA ASN A 382 -4.51 21.58 -4.40
C ASN A 382 -5.93 21.96 -4.79
N LEU A 383 -6.93 21.85 -3.90
CA LEU A 383 -8.28 22.34 -4.19
C LEU A 383 -8.33 23.88 -4.19
N LEU A 384 -7.51 24.57 -3.39
CA LEU A 384 -7.35 26.02 -3.47
C LEU A 384 -6.65 26.46 -4.76
N HIS A 385 -5.67 25.70 -5.25
CA HIS A 385 -4.94 25.98 -6.49
C HIS A 385 -5.53 25.29 -7.74
N CYS A 386 -6.62 24.53 -7.59
CA CYS A 386 -7.31 23.86 -8.69
C CYS A 386 -8.03 24.89 -9.56
N GLU A 387 -7.69 24.95 -10.84
CA GLU A 387 -8.54 25.59 -11.84
C GLU A 387 -9.59 24.58 -12.34
N PRO A 388 -10.89 24.81 -12.10
CA PRO A 388 -11.95 23.83 -12.44
C PRO A 388 -12.12 23.60 -13.95
N THR A 389 -11.46 24.42 -14.77
CA THR A 389 -11.39 24.34 -16.23
C THR A 389 -10.27 23.44 -16.75
N SER A 390 -9.26 23.10 -15.94
CA SER A 390 -8.10 22.30 -16.35
C SER A 390 -8.06 20.90 -15.73
N VAL A 391 -8.86 20.65 -14.67
CA VAL A 391 -8.86 19.40 -13.91
C VAL A 391 -10.14 18.58 -14.15
N SER A 392 -10.03 17.25 -14.21
CA SER A 392 -11.19 16.38 -14.44
C SER A 392 -12.14 16.32 -13.24
N ILE A 393 -13.43 16.14 -13.52
CA ILE A 393 -14.48 15.98 -12.50
C ILE A 393 -14.18 14.82 -11.53
N GLY A 394 -13.65 13.69 -12.02
CA GLY A 394 -13.27 12.57 -11.17
C GLY A 394 -12.13 12.92 -10.22
N THR A 395 -11.13 13.68 -10.69
CA THR A 395 -9.99 14.11 -9.88
C THR A 395 -10.43 15.03 -8.73
N VAL A 396 -11.32 15.99 -8.98
CA VAL A 396 -11.83 16.89 -7.93
C VAL A 396 -12.68 16.14 -6.91
N LYS A 397 -13.49 15.16 -7.34
CA LYS A 397 -14.24 14.28 -6.43
C LYS A 397 -13.32 13.51 -5.49
N GLU A 398 -12.26 12.88 -5.99
CA GLU A 398 -11.30 12.16 -5.15
C GLU A 398 -10.54 13.09 -4.20
N MET A 399 -10.23 14.32 -4.62
CA MET A 399 -9.65 15.34 -3.72
C MET A 399 -10.61 15.73 -2.59
N LEU A 400 -11.89 15.97 -2.89
CA LEU A 400 -12.92 16.28 -1.88
C LEU A 400 -13.15 15.10 -0.92
N LEU A 401 -13.20 13.86 -1.42
CA LEU A 401 -13.34 12.66 -0.60
C LEU A 401 -12.11 12.40 0.28
N THR A 402 -10.91 12.70 -0.23
CA THR A 402 -9.67 12.64 0.54
C THR A 402 -9.64 13.69 1.64
N LEU A 403 -10.10 14.92 1.35
CA LEU A 403 -10.21 15.99 2.32
C LEU A 403 -11.24 15.66 3.42
N SER A 404 -12.41 15.13 3.05
CA SER A 404 -13.46 14.66 3.97
C SER A 404 -12.93 13.66 5.01
N ALA A 405 -12.10 12.71 4.59
CA ALA A 405 -11.50 11.73 5.50
C ALA A 405 -10.55 12.37 6.55
N VAL A 406 -9.93 13.51 6.25
CA VAL A 406 -9.03 14.24 7.16
C VAL A 406 -9.79 15.22 8.08
N ILE A 407 -10.91 15.76 7.60
CA ILE A 407 -11.75 16.72 8.33
C ILE A 407 -12.27 16.14 9.65
N ALA A 408 -12.60 14.85 9.70
CA ALA A 408 -13.08 14.20 10.93
C ALA A 408 -12.11 14.35 12.13
N GLU A 409 -10.80 14.41 11.89
CA GLU A 409 -9.79 14.65 12.93
C GLU A 409 -9.36 16.12 13.04
N LYS A 410 -9.38 16.88 11.92
CA LYS A 410 -8.71 18.19 11.80
C LYS A 410 -9.59 19.37 11.38
N GLY A 411 -10.91 19.20 11.28
CA GLY A 411 -11.82 20.26 10.83
C GLY A 411 -11.72 21.57 11.64
N ARG A 412 -11.24 21.52 12.89
CA ARG A 412 -11.03 22.69 13.75
C ARG A 412 -9.80 23.56 13.38
N THR A 413 -8.86 23.03 12.59
CA THR A 413 -7.62 23.74 12.18
C THR A 413 -7.65 24.20 10.73
N LEU A 414 -8.74 23.91 9.99
CA LEU A 414 -8.91 24.27 8.59
C LEU A 414 -10.13 25.17 8.45
N ASP A 415 -9.99 26.27 7.71
CA ASP A 415 -11.08 27.19 7.39
C ASP A 415 -11.78 26.74 6.08
N PRO A 416 -13.11 26.48 6.07
CA PRO A 416 -13.82 26.17 4.84
C PRO A 416 -13.98 27.39 3.90
N ALA A 417 -13.95 28.63 4.39
CA ALA A 417 -14.34 29.80 3.59
C ALA A 417 -13.51 30.03 2.30
N PRO A 418 -12.16 29.90 2.29
CA PRO A 418 -11.37 30.08 1.06
C PRO A 418 -11.71 29.04 0.00
N LEU A 419 -12.08 27.83 0.43
CA LEU A 419 -12.42 26.70 -0.41
C LEU A 419 -13.84 26.82 -0.98
N LEU A 420 -14.80 27.24 -0.15
CA LEU A 420 -16.21 27.41 -0.53
C LEU A 420 -16.45 28.57 -1.51
N SER A 421 -15.56 29.57 -1.52
CA SER A 421 -15.56 30.66 -2.50
C SER A 421 -15.25 30.21 -3.95
N LYS A 422 -14.74 29.00 -4.13
CA LYS A 422 -14.29 28.47 -5.44
C LYS A 422 -15.35 27.56 -6.05
N LYS A 423 -15.34 27.51 -7.39
CA LYS A 423 -16.19 26.58 -8.15
C LYS A 423 -15.60 25.17 -8.12
N ILE A 424 -15.80 24.43 -7.04
CA ILE A 424 -15.24 23.08 -6.85
C ILE A 424 -16.30 22.00 -6.67
N LEU A 425 -17.54 22.36 -6.36
CA LEU A 425 -18.59 21.40 -6.05
C LEU A 425 -19.17 20.83 -7.36
N PRO A 426 -19.04 19.52 -7.64
CA PRO A 426 -19.56 18.94 -8.87
C PRO A 426 -21.08 18.78 -8.78
N VAL A 427 -21.83 19.57 -9.56
CA VAL A 427 -23.29 19.58 -9.60
C VAL A 427 -23.77 19.07 -10.96
N ARG A 428 -24.64 18.04 -10.94
CA ARG A 428 -25.39 17.53 -12.09
C ARG A 428 -26.62 18.40 -12.31
N GLY A 429 -26.72 19.05 -13.47
CA GLY A 429 -27.89 19.86 -13.83
C GLY A 429 -29.06 19.02 -14.40
N LYS A 430 -30.21 19.68 -14.60
CA LYS A 430 -31.40 19.16 -15.30
C LYS A 430 -31.09 18.59 -16.69
N ASP A 431 -30.01 19.06 -17.33
CA ASP A 431 -29.54 18.59 -18.65
C ASP A 431 -28.63 17.35 -18.58
N GLY A 432 -28.49 16.73 -17.40
CA GLY A 432 -27.66 15.56 -17.14
C GLY A 432 -26.15 15.84 -17.13
N LYS A 433 -25.71 17.08 -17.42
CA LYS A 433 -24.30 17.46 -17.44
C LYS A 433 -23.84 17.92 -16.07
N VAL A 434 -22.62 17.51 -15.72
CA VAL A 434 -21.96 17.86 -14.46
C VAL A 434 -21.08 19.09 -14.68
N ARG A 435 -21.21 20.08 -13.80
CA ARG A 435 -20.47 21.34 -13.81
C ARG A 435 -19.94 21.64 -12.41
N PHE A 436 -18.91 22.48 -12.30
CA PHE A 436 -18.44 22.93 -11.00
C PHE A 436 -19.13 24.23 -10.54
N CYS A 437 -19.61 24.22 -9.31
CA CYS A 437 -20.35 25.28 -8.65
C CYS A 437 -19.65 25.73 -7.35
N THR A 438 -19.99 26.93 -6.88
CA THR A 438 -19.63 27.44 -5.54
C THR A 438 -20.61 26.88 -4.49
N SER A 439 -20.31 27.09 -3.21
CA SER A 439 -21.28 26.92 -2.11
C SER A 439 -22.58 27.68 -2.38
N ASP A 440 -22.48 28.98 -2.69
CA ASP A 440 -23.61 29.90 -2.88
C ASP A 440 -24.46 29.64 -4.16
N SER A 441 -24.29 28.49 -4.82
CA SER A 441 -25.03 28.14 -6.03
C SER A 441 -26.33 27.38 -5.69
N ASP A 442 -27.37 27.56 -6.51
CA ASP A 442 -28.63 26.81 -6.36
C ASP A 442 -28.49 25.33 -6.77
N PHE A 443 -28.04 24.49 -5.82
CA PHE A 443 -28.01 23.03 -5.95
C PHE A 443 -28.52 22.36 -4.67
N TYR A 444 -28.84 21.07 -4.78
CA TYR A 444 -29.34 20.27 -3.66
C TYR A 444 -28.49 19.01 -3.45
N ILE A 445 -28.60 18.42 -2.26
CA ILE A 445 -27.89 17.22 -1.85
C ILE A 445 -28.91 16.13 -1.52
N ILE A 446 -28.80 14.98 -2.16
CA ILE A 446 -29.67 13.82 -1.92
C ILE A 446 -29.20 13.11 -0.65
N ASP A 447 -29.81 13.45 0.48
CA ASP A 447 -29.50 12.90 1.81
C ASP A 447 -30.34 11.65 2.17
N ARG A 448 -31.47 11.43 1.48
CA ARG A 448 -32.35 10.26 1.64
C ARG A 448 -32.46 9.46 0.33
N PRO A 449 -32.35 8.11 0.36
CA PRO A 449 -32.44 7.29 -0.85
C PRO A 449 -33.74 7.46 -1.67
N TYR A 450 -34.88 7.72 -1.01
CA TYR A 450 -36.15 7.92 -1.71
C TYR A 450 -36.24 9.27 -2.47
N LEU A 451 -35.36 10.23 -2.16
CA LEU A 451 -35.27 11.52 -2.84
C LEU A 451 -34.41 11.46 -4.12
N ASP A 452 -33.86 10.29 -4.48
CA ASP A 452 -33.09 10.10 -5.71
C ASP A 452 -33.90 10.39 -6.99
N VAL A 453 -35.24 10.37 -6.90
CA VAL A 453 -36.15 10.81 -7.98
C VAL A 453 -35.85 12.23 -8.50
N PHE A 454 -35.27 13.09 -7.66
CA PHE A 454 -34.86 14.44 -8.05
C PHE A 454 -33.57 14.51 -8.88
N ARG A 455 -32.77 13.42 -8.98
CA ARG A 455 -31.42 13.41 -9.58
C ARG A 455 -31.33 13.91 -11.02
N ASN A 456 -32.42 13.79 -11.77
CA ASN A 456 -32.52 14.24 -13.18
C ASN A 456 -33.50 15.41 -13.38
N THR A 457 -34.18 15.88 -12.33
CA THR A 457 -35.19 16.96 -12.41
C THR A 457 -34.79 18.23 -11.65
N ALA A 458 -33.80 18.15 -10.76
CA ALA A 458 -33.22 19.27 -10.03
C ALA A 458 -31.68 19.28 -10.16
N PRO A 459 -30.99 20.43 -9.96
CA PRO A 459 -29.54 20.47 -9.87
C PRO A 459 -29.07 19.78 -8.58
N VAL A 460 -28.34 18.67 -8.67
CA VAL A 460 -27.91 17.89 -7.49
C VAL A 460 -26.40 17.67 -7.42
N LEU A 461 -25.85 17.61 -6.21
CA LEU A 461 -24.44 17.27 -6.00
C LEU A 461 -24.13 15.85 -6.52
N ASP A 462 -23.18 15.74 -7.44
CA ASP A 462 -22.97 14.56 -8.28
C ASP A 462 -22.03 13.52 -7.62
N PHE A 463 -22.47 12.90 -6.53
CA PHE A 463 -21.76 11.74 -5.95
C PHE A 463 -22.61 10.47 -6.00
N SER A 464 -21.92 9.33 -5.92
CA SER A 464 -22.54 8.02 -5.73
C SER A 464 -23.04 7.88 -4.27
N VAL A 465 -23.91 6.92 -3.99
CA VAL A 465 -24.41 6.69 -2.61
C VAL A 465 -23.27 6.32 -1.64
N SER A 466 -22.29 5.55 -2.11
CA SER A 466 -21.08 5.21 -1.33
C SER A 466 -20.19 6.42 -1.07
N ASP A 467 -20.03 7.30 -2.06
CA ASP A 467 -19.19 8.50 -1.91
C ASP A 467 -19.87 9.59 -1.10
N MET A 468 -21.19 9.74 -1.21
CA MET A 468 -21.99 10.63 -0.35
C MET A 468 -21.75 10.31 1.13
N THR A 469 -21.75 9.03 1.50
CA THR A 469 -21.47 8.59 2.89
C THR A 469 -20.06 8.98 3.34
N ARG A 470 -19.06 8.88 2.45
CA ARG A 470 -17.67 9.31 2.70
C ARG A 470 -17.52 10.84 2.74
N LEU A 471 -18.45 11.59 2.15
CA LEU A 471 -18.42 13.05 2.04
C LEU A 471 -19.11 13.77 3.21
N ILE A 472 -19.91 13.08 4.03
CA ILE A 472 -20.65 13.67 5.17
C ILE A 472 -19.75 14.57 6.06
N PRO A 473 -18.54 14.14 6.52
CA PRO A 473 -17.68 14.99 7.35
C PRO A 473 -17.31 16.31 6.68
N PHE A 474 -17.07 16.31 5.37
CA PHE A 474 -16.83 17.54 4.59
C PHE A 474 -18.08 18.42 4.53
N LEU A 475 -19.28 17.85 4.33
CA LEU A 475 -20.52 18.61 4.24
C LEU A 475 -20.88 19.31 5.56
N GLU A 476 -20.71 18.62 6.69
CA GLU A 476 -20.89 19.15 8.04
C GLU A 476 -19.87 20.26 8.36
N TRP A 477 -18.59 20.03 8.09
CA TRP A 477 -17.52 21.04 8.29
C TRP A 477 -17.69 22.27 7.39
N ALA A 478 -18.17 22.07 6.17
CA ALA A 478 -18.49 23.14 5.22
C ALA A 478 -19.85 23.81 5.48
N THR A 479 -20.63 23.36 6.46
CA THR A 479 -21.99 23.84 6.78
C THR A 479 -22.96 23.81 5.59
N LEU A 480 -22.84 22.80 4.73
CA LEU A 480 -23.64 22.64 3.51
C LEU A 480 -24.96 21.87 3.75
N GLU A 481 -25.34 21.56 5.00
CA GLU A 481 -26.59 20.84 5.30
C GLU A 481 -27.85 21.59 4.85
N CYS A 482 -27.77 22.91 4.70
CA CYS A 482 -28.86 23.73 4.15
C CYS A 482 -29.26 23.34 2.71
N HIS A 483 -28.38 22.66 1.96
CA HIS A 483 -28.68 22.13 0.63
C HIS A 483 -29.31 20.73 0.66
N TYR A 484 -29.48 20.07 1.81
CA TYR A 484 -30.13 18.75 1.88
C TYR A 484 -31.57 18.81 1.36
N LEU A 485 -31.93 17.89 0.47
CA LEU A 485 -33.29 17.83 -0.08
C LEU A 485 -34.32 17.64 1.03
N SER A 486 -34.04 16.86 2.09
CA SER A 486 -34.98 16.69 3.21
C SER A 486 -35.31 17.97 4.00
N TRP A 487 -34.58 19.07 3.81
CA TRP A 487 -34.89 20.39 4.36
C TRP A 487 -35.57 21.33 3.35
N ASN A 488 -35.48 21.01 2.05
CA ASN A 488 -35.94 21.85 0.95
C ASN A 488 -37.20 21.31 0.24
N VAL A 489 -37.58 20.04 0.49
CA VAL A 489 -38.83 19.47 -0.03
C VAL A 489 -40.00 19.68 0.91
N GLU A 490 -41.16 20.03 0.34
CA GLU A 490 -42.45 19.87 0.99
C GLU A 490 -42.91 18.42 0.81
N GLU A 491 -43.34 17.77 1.89
CA GLU A 491 -43.79 16.39 1.86
C GLU A 491 -45.23 16.28 2.39
N SER A 492 -46.12 15.71 1.57
CA SER A 492 -47.50 15.41 1.96
C SER A 492 -47.84 13.95 1.68
N SER A 493 -48.93 13.46 2.26
CA SER A 493 -49.45 12.11 1.98
C SER A 493 -50.94 12.18 1.69
N PHE A 494 -51.42 11.33 0.80
CA PHE A 494 -52.81 11.31 0.34
C PHE A 494 -53.25 9.89 0.00
N LEU A 495 -54.56 9.73 -0.22
CA LEU A 495 -55.20 8.46 -0.57
C LEU A 495 -55.70 8.49 -2.00
N GLN A 496 -55.53 7.39 -2.73
CA GLN A 496 -56.01 7.25 -4.11
C GLN A 496 -56.60 5.85 -4.35
N GLY A 497 -57.79 5.79 -4.94
CA GLY A 497 -58.23 4.61 -5.71
C GLY A 497 -58.55 3.30 -4.97
N SER A 498 -58.83 3.28 -3.66
CA SER A 498 -59.29 2.02 -3.01
C SER A 498 -60.28 2.22 -1.86
N TYR A 499 -61.09 1.18 -1.61
CA TYR A 499 -62.03 1.13 -0.50
C TYR A 499 -61.30 0.83 0.83
N PRO A 500 -61.40 1.70 1.84
CA PRO A 500 -60.81 1.48 3.16
C PRO A 500 -61.54 0.39 3.96
N THR A 501 -60.79 -0.49 4.63
CA THR A 501 -61.36 -1.48 5.58
C THR A 501 -60.87 -1.18 7.00
N PRO A 502 -61.72 -1.16 8.03
CA PRO A 502 -61.28 -0.98 9.42
C PRO A 502 -60.36 -2.13 9.88
N LEU A 503 -59.38 -1.82 10.72
CA LEU A 503 -58.55 -2.79 11.44
C LEU A 503 -58.82 -2.70 12.94
N ASP A 504 -58.72 -3.83 13.63
CA ASP A 504 -58.78 -3.88 15.09
C ASP A 504 -57.49 -3.32 15.72
N GLY A 505 -57.49 -2.01 15.92
CA GLY A 505 -56.42 -1.26 16.56
C GLY A 505 -56.91 0.13 16.99
N ARG A 506 -56.42 0.61 18.13
CA ARG A 506 -56.67 1.96 18.66
C ARG A 506 -55.52 2.39 19.57
N ILE A 507 -55.28 3.70 19.66
CA ILE A 507 -54.46 4.28 20.72
C ILE A 507 -55.26 4.14 22.02
N THR A 508 -54.65 3.59 23.07
CA THR A 508 -55.31 3.43 24.37
C THR A 508 -55.45 4.78 25.08
N THR A 509 -56.38 4.88 26.03
CA THR A 509 -56.59 6.11 26.82
C THR A 509 -55.30 6.61 27.51
N GLU A 510 -54.49 5.71 28.07
CA GLU A 510 -53.22 6.12 28.69
C GLU A 510 -52.17 6.56 27.67
N LYS A 511 -52.10 5.92 26.49
CA LYS A 511 -51.26 6.41 25.39
C LYS A 511 -51.75 7.76 24.85
N ALA A 512 -53.05 7.98 24.73
CA ALA A 512 -53.62 9.26 24.33
C ALA A 512 -53.28 10.39 25.33
N ARG A 513 -53.37 10.12 26.64
CA ARG A 513 -52.94 11.03 27.71
C ARG A 513 -51.44 11.31 27.67
N GLY A 514 -50.62 10.28 27.44
CA GLY A 514 -49.17 10.42 27.25
C GLY A 514 -48.81 11.30 26.05
N LEU A 515 -49.43 11.07 24.91
CA LEU A 515 -49.26 11.86 23.69
C LEU A 515 -49.69 13.32 23.89
N LEU A 516 -50.80 13.58 24.59
CA LEU A 516 -51.22 14.94 24.97
C LEU A 516 -50.20 15.64 25.88
N ARG A 517 -49.61 14.92 26.84
CA ARG A 517 -48.56 15.44 27.74
C ARG A 517 -47.30 15.80 26.97
N ILE A 518 -46.82 14.93 26.07
CA ILE A 518 -45.70 15.23 25.15
C ILE A 518 -46.04 16.47 24.31
N ALA A 519 -47.16 16.46 23.59
CA ALA A 519 -47.56 17.57 22.72
C ALA A 519 -47.64 18.91 23.47
N SER A 520 -48.17 18.91 24.70
CA SER A 520 -48.27 20.14 25.51
C SER A 520 -46.91 20.63 26.02
N HIS A 521 -45.99 19.72 26.36
CA HIS A 521 -44.64 20.05 26.81
C HIS A 521 -43.82 20.69 25.68
N TYR A 522 -43.83 20.10 24.48
CA TYR A 522 -43.15 20.61 23.28
C TYR A 522 -43.91 21.74 22.57
N ARG A 523 -44.97 22.31 23.20
CA ARG A 523 -45.74 23.46 22.71
C ARG A 523 -46.38 23.23 21.33
N SER A 524 -46.89 22.01 21.09
CA SER A 524 -47.67 21.66 19.91
C SER A 524 -48.71 22.73 19.57
N PRO A 525 -48.85 23.14 18.29
CA PRO A 525 -49.90 24.05 17.87
C PRO A 525 -51.33 23.59 18.20
N ARG A 526 -51.53 22.28 18.38
CA ARG A 526 -52.79 21.63 18.78
C ARG A 526 -53.09 21.73 20.29
N THR A 527 -52.27 22.46 21.06
CA THR A 527 -52.39 22.56 22.53
C THR A 527 -52.42 23.99 23.08
N LYS A 528 -52.57 25.01 22.20
CA LYS A 528 -52.53 26.43 22.58
C LYS A 528 -53.68 26.80 23.55
N SER A 529 -54.90 26.28 23.34
CA SER A 529 -56.06 26.47 24.25
C SER A 529 -56.50 25.20 24.98
N LEU A 530 -57.29 25.35 26.05
CA LEU A 530 -57.90 24.23 26.77
C LEU A 530 -58.83 23.40 25.87
N GLU A 531 -59.63 24.06 25.03
CA GLU A 531 -60.52 23.42 24.06
C GLU A 531 -59.74 22.58 23.03
N GLN A 532 -58.62 23.10 22.54
CA GLN A 532 -57.74 22.37 21.61
C GLN A 532 -57.11 21.14 22.27
N ARG A 533 -56.68 21.23 23.54
CA ARG A 533 -56.20 20.06 24.31
C ARG A 533 -57.28 19.00 24.47
N GLN A 534 -58.52 19.41 24.77
CA GLN A 534 -59.67 18.49 24.87
C GLN A 534 -60.02 17.86 23.52
N LEU A 535 -59.99 18.63 22.42
CA LEU A 535 -60.21 18.14 21.07
C LEU A 535 -59.13 17.12 20.68
N LEU A 536 -57.85 17.44 20.92
CA LEU A 536 -56.73 16.56 20.66
C LEU A 536 -56.85 15.24 21.45
N LEU A 537 -57.23 15.29 22.73
CA LEU A 537 -57.45 14.09 23.53
C LEU A 537 -58.54 13.20 22.92
N ARG A 538 -59.70 13.79 22.56
CA ARG A 538 -60.81 13.07 21.91
C ARG A 538 -60.41 12.49 20.55
N GLN A 539 -59.57 13.19 19.78
CA GLN A 539 -59.04 12.67 18.51
C GLN A 539 -58.16 11.43 18.72
N LEU A 540 -57.27 11.46 19.70
CA LEU A 540 -56.37 10.36 20.04
C LEU A 540 -57.14 9.15 20.64
N GLU A 541 -58.06 9.39 21.57
CA GLU A 541 -58.92 8.35 22.16
C GLU A 541 -59.89 7.74 21.13
N GLY A 542 -60.39 8.54 20.19
CA GLY A 542 -61.24 8.13 19.07
C GLY A 542 -60.48 7.56 17.86
N SER A 543 -59.20 7.20 18.02
CA SER A 543 -58.36 6.73 16.91
C SER A 543 -58.80 5.39 16.34
N ARG A 544 -58.64 5.21 15.03
CA ARG A 544 -58.95 3.98 14.29
C ARG A 544 -57.89 3.70 13.24
N PHE A 545 -57.47 2.44 13.16
CA PHE A 545 -56.61 1.95 12.09
C PHE A 545 -57.46 1.46 10.91
N ILE A 546 -56.98 1.72 9.69
CA ILE A 546 -57.71 1.47 8.46
C ILE A 546 -56.73 0.95 7.41
N GLU A 547 -56.98 -0.22 6.82
CA GLU A 547 -56.19 -0.70 5.69
C GLU A 547 -56.71 -0.17 4.35
N THR A 548 -55.78 0.16 3.46
CA THR A 548 -56.04 0.72 2.12
C THR A 548 -54.92 0.29 1.16
N ALA A 549 -55.21 0.22 -0.13
CA ALA A 549 -54.25 -0.23 -1.14
C ALA A 549 -53.52 0.91 -1.86
N GLY A 550 -53.94 2.17 -1.64
CA GLY A 550 -53.41 3.33 -2.34
C GLY A 550 -53.11 4.47 -1.38
N ILE A 551 -52.03 4.33 -0.63
CA ILE A 551 -51.40 5.43 0.11
C ILE A 551 -50.26 5.94 -0.75
N PHE A 552 -50.26 7.23 -1.03
CA PHE A 552 -49.22 7.88 -1.81
C PHE A 552 -48.62 9.04 -1.00
N ARG A 553 -47.37 9.36 -1.31
CA ARG A 553 -46.64 10.50 -0.78
C ARG A 553 -46.27 11.41 -1.94
N GLU A 554 -46.59 12.68 -1.81
CA GLU A 554 -46.12 13.71 -2.74
C GLU A 554 -44.89 14.37 -2.13
N VAL A 555 -43.83 14.51 -2.92
CA VAL A 555 -42.64 15.29 -2.56
C VAL A 555 -42.45 16.39 -3.59
N LYS A 556 -42.46 17.64 -3.13
CA LYS A 556 -42.40 18.84 -3.95
C LYS A 556 -41.13 19.61 -3.66
N LEU A 557 -40.47 20.09 -4.71
CA LEU A 557 -39.31 20.95 -4.60
C LEU A 557 -39.57 22.24 -5.38
N MET A 558 -39.50 23.37 -4.68
CA MET A 558 -39.48 24.68 -5.32
C MET A 558 -38.04 25.03 -5.69
N LEU A 559 -37.78 25.19 -6.98
CA LEU A 559 -36.47 25.54 -7.50
C LEU A 559 -36.27 27.06 -7.54
N ALA A 560 -35.02 27.51 -7.51
CA ALA A 560 -34.67 28.94 -7.53
C ALA A 560 -35.11 29.69 -8.80
N ASP A 561 -35.37 28.97 -9.90
CA ASP A 561 -35.99 29.51 -11.12
C ASP A 561 -37.52 29.72 -11.01
N GLY A 562 -38.10 29.43 -9.85
CA GLY A 562 -39.54 29.48 -9.56
C GLY A 562 -40.32 28.28 -10.08
N SER A 563 -39.67 27.29 -10.70
CA SER A 563 -40.35 26.07 -11.16
C SER A 563 -40.57 25.08 -10.02
N GLU A 564 -41.77 24.49 -9.98
CA GLU A 564 -42.13 23.41 -9.07
C GLU A 564 -41.79 22.06 -9.71
N VAL A 565 -41.13 21.18 -8.96
CA VAL A 565 -40.89 19.79 -9.33
C VAL A 565 -41.60 18.89 -8.34
N VAL A 566 -42.59 18.14 -8.81
CA VAL A 566 -43.42 17.23 -8.01
C VAL A 566 -43.15 15.79 -8.41
N HIS A 567 -42.88 14.93 -7.43
CA HIS A 567 -42.84 13.48 -7.62
C HIS A 567 -43.83 12.80 -6.66
N GLN A 568 -44.49 11.74 -7.15
CA GLN A 568 -45.37 10.90 -6.36
C GLN A 568 -44.72 9.54 -6.11
N LEU A 569 -44.74 9.11 -4.86
CA LEU A 569 -44.10 7.91 -4.33
C LEU A 569 -45.13 7.05 -3.58
N GLU A 570 -44.84 5.77 -3.38
CA GLU A 570 -45.65 4.94 -2.48
C GLU A 570 -45.51 5.43 -1.02
N GLY A 571 -46.65 5.68 -0.38
CA GLY A 571 -46.72 6.15 1.01
C GLY A 571 -46.81 4.98 1.99
N GLN A 572 -46.07 5.05 3.09
CA GLN A 572 -46.04 3.97 4.08
C GLN A 572 -47.16 4.05 5.11
N LEU A 573 -47.73 5.24 5.36
CA LEU A 573 -48.94 5.46 6.15
C LEU A 573 -49.47 6.88 5.90
N HIS A 574 -50.72 7.15 6.27
CA HIS A 574 -51.33 8.48 6.20
C HIS A 574 -52.23 8.73 7.43
N ILE A 575 -52.19 9.93 8.00
CA ILE A 575 -52.90 10.27 9.25
C ILE A 575 -53.81 11.48 9.03
N VAL A 576 -55.10 11.32 9.33
CA VAL A 576 -56.12 12.38 9.21
C VAL A 576 -56.81 12.59 10.55
N GLY A 577 -56.78 13.83 11.04
CA GLY A 577 -57.52 14.23 12.24
C GLY A 577 -58.91 14.74 11.89
N GLU A 578 -59.95 14.07 12.37
CA GLU A 578 -61.36 14.49 12.23
C GLU A 578 -61.89 15.00 13.58
N ASN A 579 -63.02 15.70 13.62
CA ASN A 579 -63.54 16.31 14.85
C ASN A 579 -63.84 15.30 15.99
N PHE A 580 -63.97 14.01 15.67
CA PHE A 580 -64.37 12.95 16.60
C PHE A 580 -63.43 11.72 16.59
N GLY A 581 -62.25 11.82 15.98
CA GLY A 581 -61.29 10.71 15.95
C GLY A 581 -60.10 10.93 15.01
N LEU A 582 -59.05 10.12 15.18
CA LEU A 582 -57.85 10.09 14.35
C LEU A 582 -57.87 8.87 13.44
N ARG A 583 -57.92 9.06 12.12
CA ARG A 583 -57.84 7.95 11.15
C ARG A 583 -56.39 7.72 10.76
N ILE A 584 -55.90 6.50 11.00
CA ILE A 584 -54.55 6.05 10.68
C ILE A 584 -54.67 5.03 9.56
N TYR A 585 -54.32 5.43 8.34
CA TYR A 585 -54.35 4.59 7.15
C TYR A 585 -53.02 3.87 6.98
N VAL A 586 -53.08 2.55 6.80
CA VAL A 586 -51.93 1.66 6.56
C VAL A 586 -52.14 0.84 5.28
N PRO A 587 -51.07 0.32 4.63
CA PRO A 587 -51.18 -0.56 3.47
C PRO A 587 -51.95 -1.85 3.78
N ARG A 588 -52.45 -2.56 2.77
CA ARG A 588 -53.05 -3.91 2.94
C ARG A 588 -52.01 -5.03 3.10
N ASP A 589 -50.81 -4.85 2.55
CA ASP A 589 -49.74 -5.85 2.70
C ASP A 589 -49.27 -5.95 4.15
N LYS A 590 -49.08 -7.16 4.67
CA LYS A 590 -48.73 -7.39 6.07
C LYS A 590 -47.30 -6.95 6.40
N THR A 591 -46.35 -7.15 5.49
CA THR A 591 -44.97 -6.66 5.63
C THR A 591 -44.94 -5.13 5.69
N SER A 592 -45.70 -4.48 4.81
CA SER A 592 -45.83 -3.03 4.83
C SER A 592 -46.58 -2.52 6.08
N GLN A 593 -47.56 -3.26 6.62
CA GLN A 593 -48.21 -2.93 7.91
C GLN A 593 -47.20 -2.97 9.08
N GLU A 594 -46.29 -3.95 9.11
CA GLU A 594 -45.20 -4.00 10.10
C GLU A 594 -44.27 -2.79 9.98
N LEU A 595 -43.91 -2.40 8.75
CA LEU A 595 -43.14 -1.17 8.50
C LEU A 595 -43.91 0.10 8.92
N SER A 596 -45.22 0.20 8.61
CA SER A 596 -46.08 1.29 9.07
C SER A 596 -46.08 1.38 10.59
N ALA A 597 -46.13 0.25 11.30
CA ALA A 597 -46.11 0.22 12.76
C ALA A 597 -44.78 0.73 13.36
N VAL A 598 -43.65 0.42 12.71
CA VAL A 598 -42.33 0.95 13.10
C VAL A 598 -42.21 2.46 12.82
N LEU A 599 -42.82 2.95 11.73
CA LEU A 599 -42.80 4.37 11.34
C LEU A 599 -43.85 5.22 12.05
N LEU A 600 -44.93 4.62 12.54
CA LEU A 600 -46.08 5.30 13.17
C LEU A 600 -45.68 6.29 14.27
N PRO A 601 -44.74 6.01 15.19
CA PRO A 601 -44.32 6.98 16.20
C PRO A 601 -43.81 8.30 15.61
N ARG A 602 -43.05 8.26 14.51
CA ARG A 602 -42.55 9.47 13.83
C ARG A 602 -43.70 10.25 13.18
N TYR A 603 -44.59 9.58 12.47
CA TYR A 603 -45.72 10.24 11.80
C TYR A 603 -46.76 10.78 12.80
N LEU A 604 -47.02 10.08 13.91
CA LEU A 604 -47.85 10.59 15.00
C LEU A 604 -47.23 11.83 15.64
N ALA A 605 -45.92 11.78 15.94
CA ALA A 605 -45.20 12.92 16.46
C ALA A 605 -45.27 14.12 15.49
N GLN A 606 -45.06 13.88 14.19
CA GLN A 606 -45.13 14.91 13.15
C GLN A 606 -46.54 15.53 13.08
N TRP A 607 -47.58 14.69 12.99
CA TRP A 607 -48.98 15.14 12.99
C TRP A 607 -49.36 15.93 14.26
N LEU A 608 -48.86 15.52 15.44
CA LEU A 608 -49.04 16.25 16.69
C LEU A 608 -48.44 17.66 16.64
N MET A 609 -47.35 17.85 15.91
CA MET A 609 -46.65 19.13 15.79
C MET A 609 -47.12 19.99 14.58
N THR A 610 -47.78 19.41 13.58
CA THR A 610 -48.39 20.15 12.46
C THR A 610 -49.50 21.09 12.96
N ASP A 611 -49.44 22.37 12.56
CA ASP A 611 -50.51 23.34 12.85
C ASP A 611 -51.77 23.00 12.01
N PRO A 612 -52.95 22.82 12.60
CA PRO A 612 -54.18 22.52 11.85
C PRO A 612 -54.56 23.55 10.77
N GLY A 613 -53.99 24.76 10.80
CA GLY A 613 -54.18 25.79 9.77
C GLY A 613 -53.13 25.77 8.65
N ASN A 614 -52.24 24.78 8.59
CA ASN A 614 -51.17 24.68 7.60
C ASN A 614 -50.94 23.22 7.17
N ASP A 615 -50.99 22.93 5.87
CA ASP A 615 -50.76 21.58 5.34
C ASP A 615 -49.26 21.19 5.32
N MET A 616 -48.35 22.15 5.54
CA MET A 616 -46.91 21.89 5.67
C MET A 616 -46.62 21.02 6.90
N MET A 617 -46.07 19.83 6.66
CA MET A 617 -45.52 18.99 7.73
C MET A 617 -44.24 19.64 8.31
N PRO A 618 -44.14 19.88 9.63
CA PRO A 618 -42.96 20.50 10.22
C PRO A 618 -41.78 19.52 10.28
N VAL A 619 -40.56 20.08 10.23
CA VAL A 619 -39.36 19.38 10.68
C VAL A 619 -39.52 19.06 12.17
N ILE A 620 -39.46 17.79 12.52
CA ILE A 620 -39.71 17.34 13.89
C ILE A 620 -38.42 17.06 14.65
N ASP A 621 -38.39 17.50 15.91
CA ASP A 621 -37.37 17.16 16.89
C ASP A 621 -37.34 15.64 17.21
N GLU A 622 -36.15 15.06 17.17
CA GLU A 622 -35.94 13.62 17.42
C GLU A 622 -36.22 13.23 18.88
N VAL A 623 -36.11 14.15 19.86
CA VAL A 623 -36.49 13.84 21.25
C VAL A 623 -38.00 13.59 21.34
N THR A 624 -38.80 14.42 20.66
CA THR A 624 -40.26 14.24 20.54
C THR A 624 -40.60 12.88 19.90
N VAL A 625 -39.90 12.49 18.82
CA VAL A 625 -40.07 11.16 18.18
C VAL A 625 -39.69 10.03 19.13
N SER A 626 -38.59 10.18 19.87
CA SER A 626 -38.10 9.20 20.86
C SER A 626 -39.10 8.97 21.99
N LEU A 627 -39.69 10.04 22.53
CA LEU A 627 -40.70 9.97 23.59
C LEU A 627 -41.98 9.27 23.11
N VAL A 628 -42.46 9.62 21.91
CA VAL A 628 -43.63 8.96 21.30
C VAL A 628 -43.35 7.47 21.08
N LYS A 629 -42.14 7.10 20.62
CA LYS A 629 -41.71 5.70 20.47
C LYS A 629 -41.65 4.97 21.81
N SER A 630 -41.14 5.62 22.86
CA SER A 630 -41.02 5.04 24.20
C SER A 630 -42.39 4.72 24.81
N ILE A 631 -43.35 5.66 24.76
CA ILE A 631 -44.70 5.40 25.28
C ILE A 631 -45.52 4.46 24.38
N SER A 632 -45.18 4.35 23.09
CA SER A 632 -45.82 3.37 22.19
C SER A 632 -45.46 1.93 22.59
N ASN A 633 -44.23 1.70 23.03
CA ASN A 633 -43.67 0.37 23.32
C ASN A 633 -43.80 -0.08 24.78
N VAL A 634 -44.18 0.81 25.72
CA VAL A 634 -44.30 0.47 27.14
C VAL A 634 -45.73 0.07 27.54
N ARG A 635 -45.89 -0.66 28.65
CA ARG A 635 -47.19 -0.99 29.24
C ARG A 635 -47.88 0.28 29.75
N ASP A 636 -49.19 0.41 29.54
CA ASP A 636 -49.98 1.61 29.85
C ASP A 636 -49.76 2.16 31.27
N GLU A 637 -49.70 1.28 32.28
CA GLU A 637 -49.40 1.59 33.69
C GLU A 637 -48.11 2.40 33.92
N LEU A 638 -47.12 2.24 33.02
CA LEU A 638 -45.78 2.83 33.17
C LEU A 638 -45.63 4.16 32.42
N ILE A 639 -46.56 4.53 31.55
CA ILE A 639 -46.46 5.70 30.66
C ILE A 639 -46.20 6.99 31.45
N GLN A 640 -46.99 7.24 32.50
CA GLN A 640 -46.84 8.46 33.31
C GLN A 640 -45.53 8.50 34.11
N ARG A 641 -44.96 7.35 34.44
CA ARG A 641 -43.66 7.25 35.09
C ARG A 641 -42.54 7.52 34.09
N VAL A 642 -42.52 6.84 32.95
CA VAL A 642 -41.53 7.06 31.87
C VAL A 642 -41.46 8.54 31.50
N LEU A 643 -42.59 9.17 31.24
CA LEU A 643 -42.64 10.61 30.92
C LEU A 643 -42.13 11.52 32.05
N THR A 644 -42.16 11.08 33.31
CA THR A 644 -41.61 11.84 34.44
C THR A 644 -40.10 11.70 34.56
N GLU A 645 -39.57 10.49 34.40
CA GLU A 645 -38.12 10.22 34.40
C GLU A 645 -37.43 10.93 33.21
N GLU A 646 -38.10 10.99 32.05
CA GLU A 646 -37.67 11.74 30.85
C GLU A 646 -37.88 13.26 30.96
N GLY A 647 -38.28 13.79 32.13
CA GLY A 647 -38.41 15.24 32.38
C GLY A 647 -39.63 15.93 31.75
N VAL A 648 -40.56 15.20 31.12
CA VAL A 648 -41.75 15.77 30.48
C VAL A 648 -42.75 16.26 31.53
N ILE A 649 -42.88 17.57 31.71
CA ILE A 649 -43.73 18.19 32.76
C ILE A 649 -45.20 17.71 32.68
N PRO A 650 -45.86 17.37 33.81
CA PRO A 650 -47.30 17.08 33.86
C PRO A 650 -48.19 18.26 33.39
N LEU A 651 -49.41 17.96 32.96
CA LEU A 651 -50.33 18.95 32.39
C LEU A 651 -50.73 20.04 33.40
N GLU A 652 -50.81 19.68 34.68
CA GLU A 652 -51.10 20.57 35.81
C GLU A 652 -49.96 21.58 36.03
N GLY A 653 -48.70 21.13 35.93
CA GLY A 653 -47.51 21.97 36.09
C GLY A 653 -47.35 22.98 34.94
N LEU A 654 -47.78 22.62 33.73
CA LEU A 654 -47.74 23.51 32.57
C LEU A 654 -48.67 24.74 32.73
N VAL A 655 -49.80 24.62 33.44
CA VAL A 655 -50.71 25.76 33.70
C VAL A 655 -50.01 26.87 34.48
N HIS A 656 -49.19 26.51 35.47
CA HIS A 656 -48.39 27.47 36.24
C HIS A 656 -47.24 28.09 35.43
N ALA A 657 -46.60 27.31 34.55
CA ALA A 657 -45.51 27.80 33.71
C ALA A 657 -45.97 28.87 32.70
N PHE A 658 -47.12 28.67 32.05
CA PHE A 658 -47.66 29.64 31.07
C PHE A 658 -48.22 30.92 31.73
N ALA A 659 -48.59 30.88 33.00
CA ALA A 659 -49.05 32.08 33.72
C ALA A 659 -47.92 33.11 33.91
N LEU A 660 -46.67 32.67 34.05
CA LEU A 660 -45.51 33.54 34.28
C LEU A 660 -44.99 34.24 33.01
N THR A 661 -45.37 33.78 31.82
CA THR A 661 -44.87 34.31 30.54
C THR A 661 -45.71 35.43 29.92
N ASN A 662 -46.86 35.79 30.52
CA ASN A 662 -47.85 36.70 29.92
C ASN A 662 -47.63 38.20 30.18
N HIS A 663 -46.40 38.66 30.43
CA HIS A 663 -46.10 40.09 30.53
C HIS A 663 -45.20 40.62 29.39
N LYS A 664 -45.85 41.46 28.57
CA LYS A 664 -45.36 42.28 27.43
C LYS A 664 -45.06 41.56 26.10
N PRO A 665 -45.60 42.07 24.97
CA PRO A 665 -45.17 41.66 23.64
C PRO A 665 -43.85 42.35 23.28
N SER A 666 -42.75 41.61 23.33
CA SER A 666 -41.46 42.06 22.82
C SER A 666 -41.41 41.92 21.29
N LYS A 667 -41.00 42.99 20.60
CA LYS A 667 -40.81 42.99 19.14
C LYS A 667 -39.83 41.89 18.72
N SER A 668 -40.06 41.30 17.55
CA SER A 668 -39.17 40.31 16.93
C SER A 668 -37.75 40.88 16.73
N ILE A 669 -36.80 40.32 17.48
CA ILE A 669 -35.37 40.48 17.23
C ILE A 669 -34.89 39.14 16.63
N PRO A 670 -34.18 39.12 15.49
CA PRO A 670 -33.65 37.88 14.94
C PRO A 670 -32.55 37.33 15.87
N VAL A 671 -32.68 36.07 16.25
CA VAL A 671 -31.67 35.37 17.06
C VAL A 671 -30.46 35.08 16.18
N LYS A 672 -29.43 35.92 16.27
CA LYS A 672 -28.07 35.52 15.87
C LYS A 672 -27.57 34.49 16.88
N LEU A 673 -27.11 33.34 16.38
CA LEU A 673 -26.31 32.42 17.21
C LEU A 673 -25.02 33.13 17.68
N PRO A 674 -24.50 32.79 18.87
CA PRO A 674 -23.28 33.39 19.39
C PRO A 674 -22.07 32.99 18.54
N LYS A 675 -21.19 33.95 18.27
CA LYS A 675 -19.84 33.65 17.75
C LYS A 675 -19.04 32.92 18.85
N PRO A 676 -18.14 31.99 18.50
CA PRO A 676 -17.19 31.44 19.46
C PRO A 676 -16.27 32.54 19.99
N VAL A 677 -15.93 32.45 21.28
CA VAL A 677 -15.05 33.39 21.97
C VAL A 677 -13.61 33.19 21.50
N SER A 678 -13.02 34.19 20.85
CA SER A 678 -11.56 34.30 20.74
C SER A 678 -11.02 34.73 22.10
N ALA A 679 -10.10 33.92 22.65
CA ALA A 679 -9.39 34.27 23.87
C ALA A 679 -8.13 35.06 23.50
N ASP A 680 -8.22 36.38 23.56
CA ASP A 680 -7.06 37.27 23.45
C ASP A 680 -6.71 37.84 24.83
N PHE A 681 -5.41 37.80 25.17
CA PHE A 681 -4.87 38.36 26.41
C PHE A 681 -4.92 39.89 26.38
N GLU A 682 -5.43 40.51 27.45
CA GLU A 682 -5.26 41.94 27.67
C GLU A 682 -3.81 42.29 28.04
N ALA A 683 -3.28 43.32 27.40
CA ALA A 683 -2.15 44.11 27.90
C ALA A 683 -2.43 45.61 27.63
N CYS A 684 -2.06 46.46 28.60
CA CYS A 684 -2.47 47.88 28.70
C CYS A 684 -1.78 48.85 27.70
N PRO A 685 -2.25 50.12 27.60
CA PRO A 685 -2.18 50.92 26.35
C PRO A 685 -1.19 52.12 26.34
N ASP A 686 -1.32 52.93 25.27
CA ASP A 686 -0.89 54.34 25.05
C ASP A 686 0.57 54.65 24.64
N PRO A 687 0.85 55.80 23.97
CA PRO A 687 0.08 56.50 22.91
C PRO A 687 0.99 57.06 21.76
N GLU A 688 0.50 58.03 20.96
CA GLU A 688 1.23 58.87 19.96
C GLU A 688 1.61 58.20 18.60
N ALA A 689 1.70 58.87 17.42
CA ALA A 689 1.37 60.25 17.01
C ALA A 689 1.28 60.44 15.46
N PHE A 690 0.42 61.39 15.02
CA PHE A 690 0.54 62.31 13.85
C PHE A 690 0.59 61.87 12.35
N LYS A 691 -0.10 62.72 11.54
CA LYS A 691 0.04 63.05 10.08
C LYS A 691 -0.45 62.01 9.05
N SER A 692 -1.53 62.26 8.28
CA SER A 692 -1.74 63.22 7.14
C SER A 692 -1.06 62.73 5.84
N GLU A 693 -1.65 62.75 4.63
CA GLU A 693 -2.48 63.73 3.89
C GLU A 693 -3.42 62.99 2.88
N THR A 694 -4.66 63.43 2.61
CA THR A 694 -5.15 64.17 1.40
C THR A 694 -4.54 63.70 0.05
N PHE A 695 -5.18 63.60 -1.13
CA PHE A 695 -6.44 64.02 -1.79
C PHE A 695 -6.80 62.96 -2.89
N SER A 696 -7.87 62.93 -3.70
CA SER A 696 -9.05 63.79 -3.96
C SER A 696 -10.19 63.01 -4.66
N VAL A 697 -11.34 63.67 -4.89
CA VAL A 697 -12.50 63.26 -5.74
C VAL A 697 -12.94 64.53 -6.51
N PRO A 698 -13.24 64.55 -7.84
CA PRO A 698 -14.59 64.27 -8.37
C PRO A 698 -14.71 63.75 -9.83
N GLY A 699 -15.74 62.97 -10.19
CA GLY A 699 -16.93 63.46 -10.93
C GLY A 699 -16.90 63.03 -12.42
N LEU A 700 -17.97 63.03 -13.23
CA LEU A 700 -19.40 63.34 -13.02
C LEU A 700 -20.23 62.79 -14.23
N THR A 701 -21.42 62.20 -14.02
CA THR A 701 -22.58 62.12 -14.99
C THR A 701 -22.40 61.36 -16.35
N LYS A 702 -23.42 60.94 -17.13
CA LYS A 702 -24.90 61.14 -17.17
C LYS A 702 -25.59 60.00 -17.99
N THR A 703 -26.85 59.69 -17.62
CA THR A 703 -28.08 59.32 -18.41
C THR A 703 -28.00 59.07 -19.94
N GLU A 704 -28.85 58.28 -20.63
CA GLU A 704 -30.34 58.20 -20.65
C GLU A 704 -30.90 56.83 -21.17
N SER A 705 -32.24 56.68 -21.21
CA SER A 705 -33.05 55.62 -21.86
C SER A 705 -34.06 56.30 -22.83
N PRO A 706 -35.13 55.68 -23.43
CA PRO A 706 -35.59 54.29 -23.52
C PRO A 706 -36.17 53.82 -24.91
N SER A 707 -36.72 52.60 -24.95
CA SER A 707 -37.88 52.10 -25.77
C SER A 707 -37.91 52.14 -27.31
N ASN A 708 -38.17 50.98 -27.96
CA ASN A 708 -39.52 50.65 -28.48
C ASN A 708 -39.65 49.23 -29.11
N TYR A 709 -40.85 48.66 -28.98
CA TYR A 709 -41.42 47.49 -29.70
C TYR A 709 -42.26 48.01 -30.90
N PRO A 710 -42.63 47.23 -31.97
CA PRO A 710 -43.48 46.02 -31.85
C PRO A 710 -43.28 44.87 -32.89
N SER A 711 -44.05 43.79 -32.67
CA SER A 711 -44.31 42.61 -33.52
C SER A 711 -45.23 42.96 -34.75
N PRO A 712 -45.72 42.05 -35.65
CA PRO A 712 -45.81 40.57 -35.56
C PRO A 712 -45.67 39.70 -36.86
N ALA A 713 -45.78 38.37 -36.67
CA ALA A 713 -46.27 37.28 -37.55
C ALA A 713 -46.22 37.41 -39.10
N ASN A 714 -45.73 36.41 -39.86
CA ASN A 714 -46.50 35.17 -40.12
C ASN A 714 -45.71 34.01 -40.77
N ARG A 715 -46.33 32.81 -40.76
CA ARG A 715 -45.97 31.53 -41.42
C ARG A 715 -46.18 31.58 -42.97
N PRO A 716 -45.69 30.64 -43.83
CA PRO A 716 -46.04 29.20 -43.73
C PRO A 716 -45.07 28.11 -44.28
N THR A 717 -45.40 26.88 -43.86
CA THR A 717 -45.14 25.50 -44.36
C THR A 717 -44.38 25.24 -45.69
N LEU A 718 -43.54 24.17 -45.70
CA LEU A 718 -43.83 22.87 -46.39
C LEU A 718 -42.85 21.73 -46.01
N ARG A 719 -43.18 20.48 -46.39
CA ARG A 719 -42.51 19.19 -46.07
C ARG A 719 -41.57 18.72 -47.22
N PRO A 720 -41.21 17.42 -47.39
CA PRO A 720 -40.21 16.62 -46.66
C PRO A 720 -39.19 15.90 -47.60
N VAL A 721 -38.13 15.26 -47.06
CA VAL A 721 -37.41 14.16 -47.76
C VAL A 721 -37.02 13.04 -46.77
N SER A 722 -37.15 11.79 -47.19
CA SER A 722 -36.74 10.59 -46.43
C SER A 722 -35.43 10.00 -46.95
N ILE A 723 -34.63 9.36 -46.09
CA ILE A 723 -33.71 8.27 -46.48
C ILE A 723 -33.89 7.08 -45.53
N ARG A 724 -33.66 5.87 -46.08
CA ARG A 724 -34.16 4.58 -45.60
C ARG A 724 -33.01 3.69 -45.10
N ALA A 725 -33.22 3.07 -43.94
CA ALA A 725 -32.69 1.81 -43.39
C ALA A 725 -31.33 1.21 -43.86
N LYS A 726 -30.62 0.63 -42.89
CA LYS A 726 -30.16 -0.78 -43.01
C LYS A 726 -30.07 -1.48 -41.66
N VAL A 727 -30.27 -2.80 -41.69
CA VAL A 727 -30.33 -3.75 -40.56
C VAL A 727 -29.11 -4.67 -40.63
N SER A 728 -28.61 -5.13 -39.48
CA SER A 728 -27.98 -6.45 -39.37
C SER A 728 -28.08 -6.98 -37.94
N ASP A 729 -28.81 -8.08 -37.77
CA ASP A 729 -28.73 -8.94 -36.58
C ASP A 729 -27.36 -9.64 -36.51
N ASN A 730 -26.97 -10.08 -35.30
CA ASN A 730 -26.55 -11.46 -35.03
C ASN A 730 -26.23 -11.67 -33.53
N GLY A 731 -27.04 -12.50 -32.86
CA GLY A 731 -26.58 -13.30 -31.71
C GLY A 731 -25.89 -14.59 -32.19
N PRO A 732 -25.35 -15.43 -31.28
CA PRO A 732 -26.21 -16.52 -30.78
C PRO A 732 -26.02 -16.89 -29.29
N THR A 733 -26.83 -17.86 -28.86
CA THR A 733 -27.05 -18.36 -27.47
C THR A 733 -26.40 -19.72 -27.19
N LEU A 734 -26.47 -20.16 -25.90
CA LEU A 734 -26.47 -21.53 -25.30
C LEU A 734 -25.43 -21.67 -24.15
N SER A 735 -25.86 -21.76 -22.87
CA SER A 735 -26.14 -22.98 -22.05
C SER A 735 -24.86 -23.76 -21.64
N GLU A 736 -24.65 -24.31 -20.43
CA GLU A 736 -25.55 -25.03 -19.51
C GLU A 736 -25.11 -25.03 -18.01
N THR A 737 -26.07 -25.35 -17.13
CA THR A 737 -26.02 -26.05 -15.82
C THR A 737 -24.76 -26.08 -14.91
N SER A 738 -25.01 -25.93 -13.59
CA SER A 738 -24.46 -26.86 -12.57
C SER A 738 -25.31 -26.88 -11.28
N ARG A 739 -25.33 -28.04 -10.59
CA ARG A 739 -26.21 -28.35 -9.45
C ARG A 739 -25.59 -28.06 -8.08
N VAL A 740 -26.47 -27.76 -7.12
CA VAL A 740 -26.23 -27.69 -5.67
C VAL A 740 -25.83 -29.05 -5.07
N LYS A 741 -24.94 -29.03 -4.06
CA LYS A 741 -24.91 -29.98 -2.93
C LYS A 741 -24.50 -29.26 -1.61
N PRO A 742 -24.87 -29.80 -0.43
CA PRO A 742 -25.00 -29.03 0.84
C PRO A 742 -23.73 -28.96 1.71
N PRO A 743 -23.71 -28.16 2.80
CA PRO A 743 -22.49 -27.79 3.53
C PRO A 743 -22.03 -28.78 4.61
N VAL A 744 -20.77 -28.62 5.01
CA VAL A 744 -20.10 -29.34 6.12
C VAL A 744 -20.43 -28.69 7.47
N GLU A 745 -20.50 -29.52 8.52
CA GLU A 745 -20.84 -29.14 9.89
C GLU A 745 -19.94 -28.03 10.47
N GLN A 746 -20.56 -27.02 11.08
CA GLN A 746 -19.91 -26.15 12.07
C GLN A 746 -20.69 -26.20 13.38
N GLN A 747 -19.94 -26.24 14.48
CA GLN A 747 -20.45 -26.47 15.83
C GLN A 747 -21.35 -25.34 16.30
N THR A 748 -22.50 -25.68 16.90
CA THR A 748 -23.50 -24.74 17.41
C THR A 748 -22.98 -23.91 18.59
N PRO A 749 -22.92 -22.56 18.48
CA PRO A 749 -22.89 -21.68 19.65
C PRO A 749 -24.30 -21.67 20.28
N LYS A 750 -24.37 -21.62 21.62
CA LYS A 750 -25.65 -21.52 22.34
C LYS A 750 -26.37 -20.22 21.95
N PRO A 751 -27.70 -20.22 21.70
CA PRO A 751 -28.42 -19.01 21.32
C PRO A 751 -28.46 -18.01 22.48
N PHE A 752 -27.93 -16.81 22.22
CA PHE A 752 -28.14 -15.65 23.08
C PHE A 752 -29.59 -15.17 22.87
N LYS A 753 -30.39 -15.07 23.92
CA LYS A 753 -31.80 -14.65 23.80
C LYS A 753 -31.87 -13.17 23.42
N LEU A 754 -32.44 -12.88 22.26
CA LEU A 754 -32.93 -11.55 21.91
C LEU A 754 -34.20 -11.21 22.73
N PRO A 755 -34.45 -9.94 23.07
CA PRO A 755 -35.71 -9.51 23.68
C PRO A 755 -36.87 -9.66 22.69
N GLU A 756 -37.98 -10.25 23.14
CA GLU A 756 -39.24 -10.29 22.39
C GLU A 756 -39.82 -8.87 22.29
N THR A 757 -39.69 -8.23 21.13
CA THR A 757 -40.44 -7.01 20.79
C THR A 757 -40.95 -7.12 19.34
N PHE A 758 -42.12 -6.53 19.09
CA PHE A 758 -42.91 -6.63 17.84
C PHE A 758 -43.59 -7.99 17.59
N THR A 759 -44.61 -8.29 18.38
CA THR A 759 -45.83 -8.93 17.86
C THR A 759 -47.00 -7.97 18.00
N PHE A 760 -47.60 -7.57 16.88
CA PHE A 760 -48.99 -7.13 16.90
C PHE A 760 -49.84 -8.37 17.16
N GLN A 761 -50.34 -8.54 18.38
CA GLN A 761 -51.45 -9.45 18.62
C GLN A 761 -52.70 -8.86 17.97
N LEU A 762 -52.92 -9.20 16.69
CA LEU A 762 -54.27 -9.29 16.15
C LEU A 762 -54.96 -10.42 16.93
N ALA A 763 -55.74 -10.03 17.94
CA ALA A 763 -56.38 -10.95 18.85
C ALA A 763 -57.43 -11.78 18.10
N SER A 764 -57.16 -13.07 17.94
CA SER A 764 -58.14 -14.04 17.47
C SER A 764 -58.83 -14.67 18.68
N HIS A 765 -59.90 -14.02 19.17
CA HIS A 765 -60.97 -14.65 19.95
C HIS A 765 -62.24 -13.79 19.94
#